data_AF-A0A9E1UA79-F1
#
_entry.id   AF-A0A9E1UA79-F1
#
_cell.length_a   1.000
_cell.length_b   1.000
_cell.length_c   1.000
_cell.angle_alpha   90.00
_cell.angle_beta   90.00
_cell.angle_gamma   90.00
#
_symmetry.space_group_name_H-M   'P 1'
#
loop_
_entity.id
_entity.type
_entity.pdbx_description
1 polymer ?
#
loop_
_entity_poly.entity_id
_entity_poly.type
_entity_poly.pdbx_seq_one_letter_code
_entity_poly.pdbx_strand_id
1 'polypeptide(L)'
;MSRPSGCSCQCYKLLLLFLLWFIGAGSLAAQSLLSQPQALEQGLQQLFPPLSDPAASVSAVQPEQSPSRVVFPYRYRGNIPELDALLPANPELAAEELIRQQALLPEEEKEYYRLRIGAAQIDRSNIDSFAKAFLSHYPRSRYRDQVFLIWLEQSPVWTPTLEAAASIFVQDADSQQLRYYLSLRGRTAENQGNLADALRYRLEEARLLDTEQQKEFSKTLENLFEKIPNSSVLEQFSNEFADLPFIQQVLPQLRLDRLVKERNYAEGLLLCEQLLQEASLKGDRTEILRLENLQEFLRRRAQLKPYRVGVLLPLTTTIPTAARLTQQTIEGLRLALQEAPPLPKDNHTVEPLVDNLTKSTPADNTSVTTEAEMVVATSTDNITPVVDFADPVTFSRIDNQTTPQPDNQTEIIKAEPLQLPLPPRWEFVFRDTKLDSDTARQGFRELVEDEHVMAVIGPLARRTSEAAAAEAEALKVPMISLSVTTSIADLGDYVFRNNISWEQEVEALLDYATEYLQARRFVVLYPDSREGREKLRVFWEQARAIGAQIQNIQRYENSQKSFVDEFESFTGIRRYRTDEEDALIEKQKDRGVPEQNFDAIFLIAGDQTQDLEIIFPYLEVYGLEDSLILGDSGWNNPLLLFAPKRETIRHAVFTDSFFPRSEAQEVQHFVAEHERFFYRYQGYIGPTAYTAYAYDTAKLLLQLLTQSGNQDPDALREALLNQPPTQGVTGRFEFQPNGEVWHQMNFWTMGRDRFVPISLPTAED
;
A
#
# COMPACT_ATOMS: atom_id res chain seq x y z
N MET A 1 54.08 9.22 17.56
CA MET A 1 54.56 7.90 17.08
C MET A 1 55.37 8.10 15.80
N SER A 2 56.19 7.12 15.42
CA SER A 2 57.08 7.17 14.25
C SER A 2 56.31 7.12 12.91
N ARG A 3 56.91 7.68 11.84
CA ARG A 3 56.36 7.63 10.48
C ARG A 3 56.64 6.28 9.80
N PRO A 4 55.65 5.63 9.18
CA PRO A 4 55.87 4.72 8.06
C PRO A 4 56.31 5.51 6.81
N SER A 5 57.14 4.90 5.96
CA SER A 5 57.57 5.50 4.68
C SER A 5 56.60 5.16 3.55
N GLY A 6 56.16 6.16 2.77
CA GLY A 6 55.47 5.94 1.49
C GLY A 6 54.04 6.46 1.36
N CYS A 7 53.73 7.68 1.82
CA CYS A 7 52.50 8.38 1.40
C CYS A 7 52.72 9.91 1.35
N SER A 8 51.92 10.63 0.55
CA SER A 8 52.16 12.04 0.20
C SER A 8 51.76 13.03 1.30
N CYS A 9 52.35 14.23 1.28
CA CYS A 9 52.29 15.17 2.41
C CYS A 9 50.96 15.95 2.55
N GLN A 10 50.00 15.76 1.63
CA GLN A 10 48.71 16.46 1.67
C GLN A 10 47.71 15.80 2.64
N CYS A 11 47.58 14.48 2.63
CA CYS A 11 46.58 13.77 3.45
C CYS A 11 46.79 13.99 4.97
N TYR A 12 48.04 14.08 5.43
CA TYR A 12 48.35 14.33 6.84
C TYR A 12 48.00 15.76 7.29
N LYS A 13 48.01 16.74 6.38
CA LYS A 13 47.51 18.10 6.68
C LYS A 13 45.99 18.15 6.78
N LEU A 14 45.28 17.46 5.87
CA LEU A 14 43.82 17.35 5.91
C LEU A 14 43.34 16.70 7.21
N LEU A 15 43.96 15.60 7.65
CA LEU A 15 43.58 14.91 8.89
C LEU A 15 43.80 15.79 10.15
N LEU A 16 44.84 16.63 10.14
CA LEU A 16 45.13 17.58 11.23
C LEU A 16 44.15 18.77 11.25
N LEU A 17 43.74 19.26 10.08
CA LEU A 17 42.68 20.28 9.97
C LEU A 17 41.32 19.74 10.41
N PHE A 18 40.99 18.49 10.05
CA PHE A 18 39.74 17.84 10.44
C PHE A 18 39.64 17.66 11.97
N LEU A 19 40.74 17.29 12.62
CA LEU A 19 40.82 17.19 14.09
C LEU A 19 40.79 18.56 14.79
N LEU A 20 41.30 19.62 14.16
CA LEU A 20 41.21 20.98 14.69
C LEU A 20 39.80 21.59 14.57
N TRP A 21 38.96 21.07 13.69
CA TRP A 21 37.57 21.54 13.53
C TRP A 21 36.62 21.00 14.61
N PHE A 22 36.99 19.93 15.31
CA PHE A 22 36.16 19.25 16.31
C PHE A 22 36.40 19.69 17.77
N ILE A 23 37.36 20.58 18.02
CA ILE A 23 37.64 21.10 19.37
C ILE A 23 37.11 22.54 19.46
N GLY A 24 35.94 22.69 20.08
CA GLY A 24 35.32 23.99 20.31
C GLY A 24 36.16 24.89 21.22
N ALA A 25 36.91 25.82 20.62
CA ALA A 25 37.68 26.84 21.32
C ALA A 25 37.17 28.24 20.91
N GLY A 26 36.40 28.89 21.79
CA GLY A 26 35.91 30.25 21.59
C GLY A 26 37.08 31.20 21.32
N SER A 27 37.11 31.81 20.13
CA SER A 27 38.38 32.32 19.60
C SER A 27 38.81 33.64 20.24
N LEU A 28 40.04 33.66 20.81
CA LEU A 28 40.78 34.88 21.12
C LEU A 28 41.12 35.70 19.85
N ALA A 29 40.95 35.14 18.65
CA ALA A 29 41.07 35.85 17.38
C ALA A 29 40.03 36.98 17.22
N ALA A 30 38.85 36.85 17.82
CA ALA A 30 37.77 37.85 17.75
C ALA A 30 38.18 39.23 18.30
N GLN A 31 39.16 39.30 19.20
CA GLN A 31 39.67 40.57 19.75
C GLN A 31 40.72 41.26 18.87
N SER A 32 41.28 40.57 17.86
CA SER A 32 42.33 41.13 16.98
C SER A 32 41.81 41.84 15.72
N LEU A 33 40.54 41.61 15.34
CA LEU A 33 39.90 42.22 14.18
C LEU A 33 39.34 43.63 14.44
N LEU A 34 39.18 44.03 15.71
CA LEU A 34 38.53 45.28 16.12
C LEU A 34 39.39 46.56 15.98
N SER A 35 40.50 46.53 15.21
CA SER A 35 41.43 47.68 15.11
C SER A 35 42.31 47.74 13.85
N GLN A 36 41.80 47.39 12.66
CA GLN A 36 42.59 47.42 11.42
C GLN A 36 41.97 48.28 10.29
N PRO A 37 42.43 49.53 10.08
CA PRO A 37 42.03 50.33 8.91
C PRO A 37 42.57 49.76 7.59
N GLN A 38 43.65 48.97 7.62
CA GLN A 38 44.28 48.43 6.41
C GLN A 38 43.39 47.46 5.61
N ALA A 39 42.45 46.77 6.26
CA ALA A 39 41.48 45.91 5.56
C ALA A 39 40.47 46.74 4.73
N LEU A 40 40.12 47.93 5.22
CA LEU A 40 39.25 48.90 4.55
C LEU A 40 39.97 49.50 3.33
N GLU A 41 41.23 49.94 3.50
CA GLU A 41 42.08 50.42 2.41
C GLU A 41 42.31 49.36 1.32
N GLN A 42 42.50 48.08 1.68
CA GLN A 42 42.67 47.00 0.71
C GLN A 42 41.38 46.73 -0.08
N GLY A 43 40.21 46.72 0.57
CA GLY A 43 38.92 46.62 -0.13
C GLY A 43 38.67 47.82 -1.06
N LEU A 44 39.02 49.03 -0.62
CA LEU A 44 38.95 50.26 -1.42
C LEU A 44 39.78 50.18 -2.70
N GLN A 45 41.05 49.78 -2.58
CA GLN A 45 41.98 49.69 -3.72
C GLN A 45 41.61 48.58 -4.71
N GLN A 46 40.85 47.58 -4.28
CA GLN A 46 40.39 46.47 -5.12
C GLN A 46 39.06 46.77 -5.84
N LEU A 47 38.19 47.62 -5.28
CA LEU A 47 37.01 48.14 -6.01
C LEU A 47 37.37 49.31 -6.94
N PHE A 48 38.41 50.08 -6.61
CA PHE A 48 38.87 51.21 -7.41
C PHE A 48 40.40 51.15 -7.60
N PRO A 49 40.89 50.38 -8.60
CA PRO A 49 42.28 50.52 -9.03
C PRO A 49 42.54 51.96 -9.48
N PRO A 50 43.75 52.52 -9.21
CA PRO A 50 44.05 53.90 -9.52
C PRO A 50 43.98 54.15 -11.04
N LEU A 51 43.13 55.09 -11.45
CA LEU A 51 42.99 55.48 -12.86
C LEU A 51 44.33 56.01 -13.40
N SER A 52 44.72 55.48 -14.55
CA SER A 52 45.83 56.01 -15.36
C SER A 52 45.30 57.10 -16.30
N ASP A 53 46.14 58.08 -16.65
CA ASP A 53 45.72 59.27 -17.41
C ASP A 53 45.10 58.96 -18.80
N PRO A 54 44.14 59.78 -19.27
CA PRO A 54 43.23 59.41 -20.35
C PRO A 54 43.83 59.61 -21.76
N ALA A 55 44.09 58.51 -22.50
CA ALA A 55 44.60 58.59 -23.87
C ALA A 55 44.29 57.37 -24.79
N ALA A 56 43.01 57.01 -25.00
CA ALA A 56 42.60 56.27 -26.21
C ALA A 56 41.09 56.37 -26.50
N SER A 57 40.74 56.42 -27.79
CA SER A 57 39.40 56.51 -28.37
C SER A 57 38.39 55.46 -27.88
N VAL A 58 37.21 55.90 -27.42
CA VAL A 58 36.02 55.05 -27.23
C VAL A 58 35.29 54.85 -28.57
N SER A 59 35.04 53.60 -28.96
CA SER A 59 34.11 53.24 -30.04
C SER A 59 32.79 52.73 -29.46
N ALA A 60 31.67 53.31 -29.86
CA ALA A 60 30.36 52.99 -29.29
C ALA A 60 29.85 51.59 -29.70
N VAL A 61 29.30 50.86 -28.71
CA VAL A 61 28.43 49.68 -28.89
C VAL A 61 27.19 49.88 -28.01
N GLN A 62 26.03 49.47 -28.49
CA GLN A 62 24.74 49.67 -27.81
C GLN A 62 24.41 48.54 -26.81
N PRO A 63 23.58 48.80 -25.79
CA PRO A 63 23.27 47.80 -24.76
C PRO A 63 22.22 46.78 -25.22
N GLU A 64 22.52 45.50 -25.05
CA GLU A 64 21.49 44.44 -25.07
C GLU A 64 20.67 44.45 -23.78
N GLN A 65 19.39 44.07 -23.88
CA GLN A 65 18.45 44.13 -22.76
C GLN A 65 18.44 42.82 -21.96
N SER A 66 18.63 42.93 -20.64
CA SER A 66 18.39 41.84 -19.68
C SER A 66 17.17 42.15 -18.81
N PRO A 67 16.39 41.14 -18.38
CA PRO A 67 15.04 41.36 -17.85
C PRO A 67 15.00 41.93 -16.43
N SER A 68 13.88 42.60 -16.12
CA SER A 68 13.40 42.91 -14.76
C SER A 68 14.43 43.52 -13.79
N ARG A 69 14.87 44.76 -14.07
CA ARG A 69 15.42 45.63 -13.01
C ARG A 69 14.31 45.95 -11.99
N VAL A 70 14.43 45.39 -10.78
CA VAL A 70 13.60 45.79 -9.63
C VAL A 70 13.94 47.24 -9.25
N VAL A 71 12.93 48.11 -9.18
CA VAL A 71 13.11 49.52 -8.81
C VAL A 71 12.77 49.68 -7.33
N PHE A 72 13.79 49.85 -6.49
CA PHE A 72 13.61 50.01 -5.05
C PHE A 72 13.22 51.45 -4.65
N PRO A 73 12.30 51.62 -3.68
CA PRO A 73 11.96 52.92 -3.12
C PRO A 73 13.04 53.38 -2.12
N TYR A 74 14.17 53.90 -2.62
CA TYR A 74 15.26 54.41 -1.80
C TYR A 74 14.79 55.56 -0.89
N ARG A 75 14.60 55.26 0.41
CA ARG A 75 14.15 56.25 1.41
C ARG A 75 15.25 57.17 1.95
N TYR A 76 16.51 56.78 1.76
CA TYR A 76 17.67 57.63 1.95
C TYR A 76 18.45 57.76 0.64
N ARG A 77 18.63 59.01 0.21
CA ARG A 77 19.60 59.45 -0.79
C ARG A 77 20.91 59.80 -0.10
N GLY A 78 22.03 59.76 -0.81
CA GLY A 78 23.25 60.39 -0.34
C GLY A 78 23.15 61.92 -0.45
N ASN A 79 24.14 62.64 0.07
CA ASN A 79 24.14 64.11 0.07
C ASN A 79 24.35 64.73 -1.33
N ILE A 80 24.68 63.94 -2.35
CA ILE A 80 24.91 64.38 -3.74
C ILE A 80 23.83 63.75 -4.66
N PRO A 81 22.75 64.48 -4.99
CA PRO A 81 21.67 64.01 -5.87
C PRO A 81 22.16 63.61 -7.28
N GLU A 82 23.24 64.21 -7.76
CA GLU A 82 23.83 63.97 -9.08
C GLU A 82 24.41 62.55 -9.17
N LEU A 83 25.11 62.09 -8.13
CA LEU A 83 25.61 60.71 -8.04
C LEU A 83 24.46 59.69 -7.96
N ASP A 84 23.41 60.01 -7.21
CA ASP A 84 22.21 59.17 -7.11
C ASP A 84 21.44 59.07 -8.44
N ALA A 85 21.48 60.11 -9.27
CA ALA A 85 20.88 60.11 -10.61
C ALA A 85 21.74 59.38 -11.66
N LEU A 86 23.08 59.47 -11.56
CA LEU A 86 24.00 58.81 -12.49
C LEU A 86 24.10 57.29 -12.26
N LEU A 87 24.15 56.86 -11.00
CA LEU A 87 24.40 55.46 -10.60
C LEU A 87 23.58 54.39 -11.36
N PRO A 88 22.25 54.53 -11.57
CA PRO A 88 21.46 53.53 -12.28
C PRO A 88 21.69 53.52 -13.81
N ALA A 89 22.23 54.61 -14.37
CA ALA A 89 22.30 54.86 -15.81
C ALA A 89 23.71 54.70 -16.38
N ASN A 90 24.75 55.17 -15.68
CA ASN A 90 26.15 54.98 -16.02
C ASN A 90 27.02 55.02 -14.74
N PRO A 91 27.50 53.86 -14.24
CA PRO A 91 28.31 53.80 -13.03
C PRO A 91 29.76 54.26 -13.24
N GLU A 92 30.27 54.32 -14.47
CA GLU A 92 31.61 54.84 -14.77
C GLU A 92 31.63 56.37 -14.63
N LEU A 93 30.62 57.06 -15.17
CA LEU A 93 30.44 58.50 -14.97
C LEU A 93 30.17 58.85 -13.50
N ALA A 94 29.50 57.95 -12.74
CA ALA A 94 29.36 58.11 -11.29
C ALA A 94 30.72 57.98 -10.56
N ALA A 95 31.64 57.15 -11.05
CA ALA A 95 33.01 57.06 -10.51
C ALA A 95 33.81 58.34 -10.79
N GLU A 96 33.76 58.87 -12.02
CA GLU A 96 34.39 60.17 -12.33
C GLU A 96 33.85 61.31 -11.45
N GLU A 97 32.52 61.38 -11.30
CA GLU A 97 31.89 62.45 -10.53
C GLU A 97 32.18 62.32 -9.03
N LEU A 98 32.28 61.09 -8.50
CA LEU A 98 32.75 60.87 -7.13
C LEU A 98 34.21 61.32 -6.99
N ILE A 99 35.07 61.04 -7.96
CA ILE A 99 36.46 61.51 -7.95
C ILE A 99 36.56 63.04 -8.01
N ARG A 100 35.66 63.72 -8.73
CA ARG A 100 35.55 65.19 -8.73
C ARG A 100 35.08 65.75 -7.39
N GLN A 101 34.08 65.13 -6.74
CA GLN A 101 33.45 65.68 -5.53
C GLN A 101 33.98 65.11 -4.19
N GLN A 102 34.84 64.08 -4.19
CA GLN A 102 35.35 63.41 -2.97
C GLN A 102 36.07 64.35 -1.97
N ALA A 103 36.53 65.52 -2.39
CA ALA A 103 37.11 66.52 -1.48
C ALA A 103 36.07 67.20 -0.57
N LEU A 104 34.77 67.12 -0.91
CA LEU A 104 33.66 67.74 -0.19
C LEU A 104 32.91 66.75 0.73
N LEU A 105 33.20 65.45 0.63
CA LEU A 105 32.53 64.39 1.37
C LEU A 105 33.28 63.99 2.66
N PRO A 106 32.57 63.53 3.72
CA PRO A 106 33.15 62.68 4.76
C PRO A 106 33.65 61.35 4.18
N GLU A 107 34.71 60.74 4.74
CA GLU A 107 35.23 59.45 4.24
C GLU A 107 34.16 58.35 4.21
N GLU A 108 33.38 58.21 5.30
CA GLU A 108 32.22 57.30 5.40
C GLU A 108 31.28 57.39 4.18
N GLU A 109 31.01 58.60 3.69
CA GLU A 109 30.10 58.82 2.56
C GLU A 109 30.77 58.50 1.22
N LYS A 110 32.09 58.74 1.08
CA LYS A 110 32.87 58.31 -0.10
C LYS A 110 32.88 56.80 -0.21
N GLU A 111 33.11 56.11 0.91
CA GLU A 111 33.18 54.65 0.97
C GLU A 111 31.84 54.00 0.62
N TYR A 112 30.74 54.55 1.14
CA TYR A 112 29.38 54.17 0.77
C TYR A 112 29.11 54.34 -0.74
N TYR A 113 29.46 55.50 -1.33
CA TYR A 113 29.29 55.71 -2.78
C TYR A 113 30.20 54.79 -3.60
N ARG A 114 31.45 54.53 -3.16
CA ARG A 114 32.36 53.55 -3.78
C ARG A 114 31.74 52.16 -3.83
N LEU A 115 31.15 51.68 -2.73
CA LEU A 115 30.45 50.39 -2.71
C LEU A 115 29.27 50.35 -3.68
N ARG A 116 28.44 51.42 -3.72
CA ARG A 116 27.28 51.50 -4.63
C ARG A 116 27.68 51.50 -6.10
N ILE A 117 28.80 52.15 -6.44
CA ILE A 117 29.35 52.15 -7.79
C ILE A 117 29.87 50.74 -8.16
N GLY A 118 30.65 50.10 -7.27
CA GLY A 118 31.12 48.72 -7.50
C GLY A 118 29.97 47.73 -7.66
N ALA A 119 28.91 47.83 -6.85
CA ALA A 119 27.71 47.00 -6.97
C ALA A 119 26.86 47.26 -8.24
N ALA A 120 27.05 48.42 -8.88
CA ALA A 120 26.45 48.75 -10.17
C ALA A 120 27.32 48.34 -11.39
N GLN A 121 28.57 47.96 -11.15
CA GLN A 121 29.51 47.48 -12.17
C GLN A 121 29.44 45.95 -12.35
N ILE A 122 30.21 45.43 -13.31
CA ILE A 122 30.20 44.01 -13.69
C ILE A 122 31.09 43.17 -12.77
N ASP A 123 32.22 43.71 -12.30
CA ASP A 123 33.07 43.02 -11.32
C ASP A 123 32.50 43.18 -9.91
N ARG A 124 32.18 42.04 -9.29
CA ARG A 124 31.52 41.94 -7.99
C ARG A 124 32.38 41.26 -6.95
N SER A 125 33.61 40.83 -7.29
CA SER A 125 34.42 39.94 -6.45
C SER A 125 34.73 40.51 -5.06
N ASN A 126 34.84 41.84 -4.96
CA ASN A 126 35.38 42.53 -3.78
C ASN A 126 34.28 43.12 -2.87
N ILE A 127 33.00 43.04 -3.28
CA ILE A 127 31.86 43.63 -2.57
C ILE A 127 31.69 43.04 -1.16
N ASP A 128 31.86 41.73 -0.99
CA ASP A 128 31.73 41.05 0.30
C ASP A 128 32.79 41.51 1.32
N SER A 129 34.06 41.56 0.90
CA SER A 129 35.15 42.04 1.76
C SER A 129 34.96 43.50 2.14
N PHE A 130 34.49 44.32 1.19
CA PHE A 130 34.21 45.73 1.44
C PHE A 130 33.07 45.94 2.43
N ALA A 131 31.91 45.30 2.22
CA ALA A 131 30.75 45.50 3.07
C ALA A 131 31.02 45.04 4.52
N LYS A 132 31.74 43.92 4.70
CA LYS A 132 32.24 43.49 6.02
C LYS A 132 33.11 44.55 6.68
N ALA A 133 34.07 45.11 5.95
CA ALA A 133 34.98 46.13 6.46
C ALA A 133 34.22 47.41 6.85
N PHE A 134 33.35 47.91 5.97
CA PHE A 134 32.53 49.10 6.22
C PHE A 134 31.63 48.93 7.45
N LEU A 135 30.88 47.82 7.54
CA LEU A 135 29.96 47.56 8.67
C LEU A 135 30.71 47.37 10.00
N SER A 136 31.95 46.86 9.95
CA SER A 136 32.82 46.74 11.13
C SER A 136 33.46 48.06 11.54
N HIS A 137 33.79 48.94 10.58
CA HIS A 137 34.45 50.22 10.83
C HIS A 137 33.47 51.35 11.18
N TYR A 138 32.28 51.35 10.58
CA TYR A 138 31.21 52.33 10.81
C TYR A 138 29.91 51.67 11.32
N PRO A 139 29.92 50.98 12.49
CA PRO A 139 28.76 50.24 13.00
C PRO A 139 27.56 51.14 13.38
N ARG A 140 27.72 52.47 13.37
CA ARG A 140 26.64 53.47 13.55
C ARG A 140 26.46 54.41 12.35
N SER A 141 26.92 54.00 11.17
CA SER A 141 26.76 54.77 9.93
C SER A 141 25.28 54.98 9.59
N ARG A 142 24.94 56.16 9.05
CA ARG A 142 23.62 56.41 8.42
C ARG A 142 23.40 55.65 7.10
N TYR A 143 24.43 54.98 6.60
CA TYR A 143 24.41 54.17 5.38
C TYR A 143 24.46 52.66 5.64
N ARG A 144 24.70 52.26 6.89
CA ARG A 144 24.79 50.87 7.37
C ARG A 144 23.73 49.97 6.74
N ASP A 145 22.49 50.44 6.77
CA ASP A 145 21.29 49.75 6.30
C ASP A 145 21.34 49.42 4.80
N GLN A 146 21.80 50.37 3.98
CA GLN A 146 21.94 50.19 2.53
C GLN A 146 23.18 49.38 2.17
N VAL A 147 24.29 49.54 2.90
CA VAL A 147 25.49 48.70 2.74
C VAL A 147 25.16 47.23 3.00
N PHE A 148 24.34 46.94 4.02
CA PHE A 148 23.85 45.60 4.31
C PHE A 148 22.96 45.03 3.19
N LEU A 149 22.00 45.81 2.67
CA LEU A 149 21.16 45.38 1.54
C LEU A 149 21.97 45.10 0.26
N ILE A 150 22.92 45.97 -0.08
CA ILE A 150 23.83 45.78 -1.23
C ILE A 150 24.65 44.49 -1.08
N TRP A 151 25.14 44.19 0.12
CA TRP A 151 25.90 42.98 0.41
C TRP A 151 25.06 41.70 0.26
N LEU A 152 23.80 41.74 0.69
CA LEU A 152 22.85 40.64 0.50
C LEU A 152 22.48 40.42 -0.97
N GLU A 153 22.19 41.49 -1.72
CA GLU A 153 21.78 41.42 -3.13
C GLU A 153 22.86 40.92 -4.08
N GLN A 154 24.14 41.14 -3.74
CA GLN A 154 25.27 40.79 -4.59
C GLN A 154 25.89 39.44 -4.24
N SER A 155 25.43 38.79 -3.16
CA SER A 155 25.86 37.44 -2.79
C SER A 155 25.14 36.39 -3.67
N PRO A 156 25.86 35.53 -4.43
CA PRO A 156 25.23 34.39 -5.10
C PRO A 156 24.68 33.38 -4.08
N VAL A 157 23.88 32.42 -4.56
CA VAL A 157 23.08 31.50 -3.71
C VAL A 157 23.95 30.80 -2.64
N TRP A 158 23.77 31.26 -1.41
CA TRP A 158 24.37 30.82 -0.15
C TRP A 158 25.90 30.62 -0.08
N THR A 159 26.58 31.60 0.50
CA THR A 159 27.97 31.51 0.96
C THR A 159 28.08 31.85 2.46
N PRO A 160 29.17 31.49 3.16
CA PRO A 160 29.39 31.79 4.59
C PRO A 160 29.34 33.29 4.96
N THR A 161 29.33 34.16 3.95
CA THR A 161 29.06 35.60 4.03
C THR A 161 27.74 35.91 4.76
N LEU A 162 26.70 35.10 4.56
CA LEU A 162 25.36 35.26 5.15
C LEU A 162 25.29 34.95 6.67
N GLU A 163 26.26 34.23 7.21
CA GLU A 163 26.36 33.94 8.65
C GLU A 163 27.23 34.99 9.34
N ALA A 164 28.34 35.40 8.70
CA ALA A 164 29.10 36.57 9.13
C ALA A 164 28.22 37.83 9.20
N ALA A 165 27.37 38.05 8.19
CA ALA A 165 26.40 39.14 8.15
C ALA A 165 25.46 39.16 9.37
N ALA A 166 24.88 38.01 9.71
CA ALA A 166 24.02 37.88 10.89
C ALA A 166 24.78 38.20 12.18
N SER A 167 25.99 37.65 12.35
CA SER A 167 26.79 37.84 13.56
C SER A 167 27.20 39.29 13.84
N ILE A 168 27.31 40.13 12.80
CA ILE A 168 27.68 41.54 12.90
C ILE A 168 26.45 42.44 13.17
N PHE A 169 25.26 42.02 12.73
CA PHE A 169 24.14 42.96 12.50
C PHE A 169 22.96 42.82 13.47
N VAL A 170 22.74 41.64 14.04
CA VAL A 170 21.51 41.24 14.78
C VAL A 170 21.23 42.05 16.07
N GLN A 171 22.17 42.83 16.60
CA GLN A 171 21.93 43.65 17.81
C GLN A 171 21.25 45.00 17.53
N ASP A 172 21.36 45.56 16.32
CA ASP A 172 20.87 46.90 15.96
C ASP A 172 20.13 46.89 14.58
N ALA A 173 19.42 45.82 14.24
CA ALA A 173 18.71 45.70 12.95
C ALA A 173 17.30 46.31 13.01
N ASP A 174 16.85 46.99 11.94
CA ASP A 174 15.44 47.40 11.82
C ASP A 174 14.53 46.24 11.35
N SER A 175 13.23 46.35 11.64
CA SER A 175 12.25 45.30 11.33
C SER A 175 12.12 45.00 9.82
N GLN A 176 12.35 45.98 8.95
CA GLN A 176 12.28 45.82 7.49
C GLN A 176 13.55 45.13 6.94
N GLN A 177 14.72 45.42 7.51
CA GLN A 177 15.99 44.77 7.22
C GLN A 177 15.97 43.29 7.62
N LEU A 178 15.53 43.01 8.86
CA LEU A 178 15.40 41.64 9.36
C LEU A 178 14.40 40.84 8.52
N ARG A 179 13.27 41.46 8.14
CA ARG A 179 12.27 40.86 7.25
C ARG A 179 12.83 40.52 5.87
N TYR A 180 13.65 41.40 5.26
CA TYR A 180 14.30 41.11 3.98
C TYR A 180 15.27 39.93 4.07
N TYR A 181 16.10 39.90 5.13
CA TYR A 181 17.02 38.79 5.42
C TYR A 181 16.28 37.45 5.58
N LEU A 182 15.17 37.43 6.32
CA LEU A 182 14.34 36.25 6.52
C LEU A 182 13.66 35.79 5.22
N SER A 183 13.19 36.72 4.39
CA SER A 183 12.64 36.41 3.06
C SER A 183 13.67 35.77 2.13
N LEU A 184 14.93 36.23 2.18
CA LEU A 184 16.04 35.68 1.40
C LEU A 184 16.46 34.30 1.91
N ARG A 185 16.57 34.13 3.23
CA ARG A 185 16.86 32.84 3.89
C ARG A 185 15.78 31.80 3.56
N GLY A 186 14.50 32.15 3.67
CA GLY A 186 13.37 31.26 3.36
C GLY A 186 13.39 30.75 1.91
N ARG A 187 13.53 31.65 0.92
CA ARG A 187 13.66 31.26 -0.50
C ARG A 187 14.89 30.42 -0.79
N THR A 188 16.00 30.68 -0.09
CA THR A 188 17.24 29.93 -0.27
C THR A 188 17.10 28.51 0.23
N ALA A 189 16.52 28.31 1.42
CA ALA A 189 16.22 26.99 1.96
C ALA A 189 15.18 26.23 1.11
N GLU A 190 14.16 26.92 0.57
CA GLU A 190 13.17 26.33 -0.34
C GLU A 190 13.84 25.80 -1.62
N ASN A 191 14.71 26.60 -2.25
CA ASN A 191 15.49 26.21 -3.43
C ASN A 191 16.51 25.08 -3.16
N GLN A 192 16.89 24.86 -1.90
CA GLN A 192 17.76 23.75 -1.46
C GLN A 192 16.98 22.49 -1.08
N GLY A 193 15.64 22.52 -1.07
CA GLY A 193 14.80 21.42 -0.58
C GLY A 193 14.67 21.34 0.95
N ASN A 194 15.26 22.29 1.69
CA ASN A 194 15.21 22.37 3.15
C ASN A 194 13.88 23.02 3.61
N LEU A 195 12.76 22.35 3.31
CA LEU A 195 11.39 22.89 3.43
C LEU A 195 11.02 23.32 4.86
N ALA A 196 11.53 22.62 5.89
CA ALA A 196 11.30 22.99 7.29
C ALA A 196 11.99 24.33 7.64
N ASP A 197 13.27 24.48 7.32
CA ASP A 197 13.99 25.76 7.53
C ASP A 197 13.39 26.87 6.68
N ALA A 198 12.98 26.56 5.44
CA ALA A 198 12.28 27.48 4.56
C ALA A 198 11.03 28.04 5.22
N LEU A 199 10.15 27.16 5.72
CA LEU A 199 8.96 27.57 6.46
C LEU A 199 9.32 28.37 7.72
N ARG A 200 10.28 27.91 8.54
CA ARG A 200 10.69 28.59 9.77
C ARG A 200 11.10 30.04 9.52
N TYR A 201 11.97 30.28 8.54
CA TYR A 201 12.37 31.64 8.15
C TYR A 201 11.19 32.48 7.64
N ARG A 202 10.21 31.87 6.97
CA ARG A 202 8.99 32.57 6.55
C ARG A 202 8.03 32.89 7.70
N LEU A 203 7.92 32.04 8.71
CA LEU A 203 7.09 32.32 9.88
C LEU A 203 7.71 33.42 10.76
N GLU A 204 9.04 33.46 10.87
CA GLU A 204 9.73 34.62 11.44
C GLU A 204 9.55 35.89 10.55
N GLU A 205 9.52 35.76 9.21
CA GLU A 205 9.16 36.88 8.31
C GLU A 205 7.74 37.41 8.59
N ALA A 206 6.81 36.54 9.01
CA ALA A 206 5.43 36.88 9.33
C ALA A 206 5.26 37.57 10.71
N ARG A 207 6.09 37.24 11.71
CA ARG A 207 6.10 37.95 13.01
C ARG A 207 6.44 39.44 12.90
N LEU A 208 7.10 39.85 11.82
CA LEU A 208 7.49 41.23 11.55
C LEU A 208 6.46 42.02 10.73
N LEU A 209 5.27 41.45 10.48
CA LEU A 209 4.19 42.03 9.69
C LEU A 209 3.03 42.55 10.55
N ASP A 210 2.33 43.58 10.07
CA ASP A 210 1.01 43.95 10.60
C ASP A 210 -0.08 42.95 10.21
N THR A 211 -1.26 43.05 10.84
CA THR A 211 -2.33 42.05 10.71
C THR A 211 -2.93 41.92 9.31
N GLU A 212 -2.97 42.97 8.49
CA GLU A 212 -3.42 42.85 7.10
C GLU A 212 -2.30 42.29 6.22
N GLN A 213 -1.05 42.70 6.45
CA GLN A 213 0.10 42.13 5.75
C GLN A 213 0.30 40.64 6.05
N GLN A 214 0.08 40.18 7.30
CA GLN A 214 0.10 38.76 7.66
C GLN A 214 -0.93 37.93 6.87
N LYS A 215 -2.10 38.53 6.60
CA LYS A 215 -3.25 37.90 5.92
C LYS A 215 -3.12 37.88 4.38
N GLU A 216 -2.32 38.77 3.80
CA GLU A 216 -1.86 38.62 2.41
C GLU A 216 -0.68 37.63 2.33
N PHE A 217 0.24 37.69 3.31
CA PHE A 217 1.43 36.85 3.34
C PHE A 217 1.12 35.37 3.61
N SER A 218 0.11 35.03 4.42
CA SER A 218 -0.28 33.63 4.69
C SER A 218 -0.58 32.85 3.41
N LYS A 219 -1.20 33.50 2.41
CA LYS A 219 -1.44 32.92 1.07
C LYS A 219 -0.17 32.54 0.34
N THR A 220 0.91 33.27 0.57
CA THR A 220 2.23 32.93 0.00
C THR A 220 2.90 31.74 0.68
N LEU A 221 2.36 31.28 1.82
CA LEU A 221 2.84 30.12 2.57
C LEU A 221 2.05 28.84 2.27
N GLU A 222 0.84 28.92 1.70
CA GLU A 222 -0.01 27.76 1.34
C GLU A 222 0.79 26.70 0.56
N ASN A 223 1.46 27.11 -0.52
CA ASN A 223 2.35 26.28 -1.35
C ASN A 223 3.56 25.71 -0.58
N LEU A 224 4.06 26.40 0.46
CA LEU A 224 5.15 25.91 1.32
C LEU A 224 4.65 24.87 2.33
N PHE A 225 3.47 25.07 2.91
CA PHE A 225 2.84 24.06 3.78
C PHE A 225 2.46 22.80 2.99
N GLU A 226 1.93 22.95 1.77
CA GLU A 226 1.58 21.81 0.90
C GLU A 226 2.79 20.89 0.63
N LYS A 227 3.96 21.46 0.40
CA LYS A 227 5.22 20.71 0.16
C LYS A 227 5.71 19.92 1.37
N ILE A 228 5.34 20.28 2.60
CA ILE A 228 5.81 19.58 3.80
C ILE A 228 5.08 18.23 3.90
N PRO A 229 5.81 17.09 3.93
CA PRO A 229 5.19 15.77 3.93
C PRO A 229 4.87 15.24 5.34
N ASN A 230 5.51 15.78 6.38
CA ASN A 230 5.54 15.18 7.72
C ASN A 230 4.63 15.93 8.72
N SER A 231 3.77 15.20 9.44
CA SER A 231 2.84 15.76 10.43
C SER A 231 3.52 16.34 11.68
N SER A 232 4.54 15.67 12.21
CA SER A 232 5.27 16.09 13.42
C SER A 232 6.01 17.42 13.22
N VAL A 233 6.48 17.69 12.00
CA VAL A 233 7.02 19.00 11.61
C VAL A 233 5.94 20.08 11.67
N LEU A 234 4.71 19.79 11.21
CA LEU A 234 3.58 20.72 11.29
C LEU A 234 3.11 20.93 12.75
N GLU A 235 3.18 19.91 13.61
CA GLU A 235 2.98 20.06 15.06
C GLU A 235 4.02 20.99 15.68
N GLN A 236 5.31 20.78 15.41
CA GLN A 236 6.36 21.64 15.93
C GLN A 236 6.11 23.11 15.54
N PHE A 237 5.77 23.38 14.28
CA PHE A 237 5.45 24.74 13.84
C PHE A 237 4.16 25.29 14.46
N SER A 238 3.13 24.47 14.67
CA SER A 238 1.90 24.89 15.34
C SER A 238 2.12 25.28 16.80
N ASN A 239 3.07 24.63 17.48
CA ASN A 239 3.45 24.95 18.86
C ASN A 239 4.44 26.13 18.93
N GLU A 240 5.42 26.19 18.04
CA GLU A 240 6.48 27.21 18.04
C GLU A 240 5.99 28.58 17.56
N PHE A 241 4.99 28.62 16.67
CA PHE A 241 4.41 29.85 16.11
C PHE A 241 2.93 30.04 16.50
N ALA A 242 2.56 29.53 17.67
CA ALA A 242 1.23 29.71 18.27
C ALA A 242 0.85 31.19 18.53
N ASP A 243 1.79 32.13 18.45
CA ASP A 243 1.56 33.57 18.50
C ASP A 243 0.95 34.16 17.20
N LEU A 244 1.03 33.44 16.07
CA LEU A 244 0.49 33.88 14.78
C LEU A 244 -0.97 33.40 14.59
N PRO A 245 -1.98 34.28 14.53
CA PRO A 245 -3.40 33.86 14.55
C PRO A 245 -3.82 32.99 13.35
N PHE A 246 -3.18 33.12 12.19
CA PHE A 246 -3.47 32.29 11.02
C PHE A 246 -2.87 30.87 11.14
N ILE A 247 -1.82 30.69 11.94
CA ILE A 247 -1.18 29.38 12.14
C ILE A 247 -2.08 28.45 12.93
N GLN A 248 -2.72 28.94 13.99
CA GLN A 248 -3.72 28.21 14.76
C GLN A 248 -4.95 27.78 13.92
N GLN A 249 -5.19 28.42 12.78
CA GLN A 249 -6.31 28.08 11.88
C GLN A 249 -5.90 27.10 10.79
N VAL A 250 -4.71 27.27 10.19
CA VAL A 250 -4.29 26.53 8.99
C VAL A 250 -3.50 25.25 9.31
N LEU A 251 -2.56 25.29 10.26
CA LEU A 251 -1.70 24.13 10.52
C LEU A 251 -2.43 22.91 11.09
N PRO A 252 -3.41 23.03 12.01
CA PRO A 252 -4.16 21.87 12.52
C PRO A 252 -4.88 21.07 11.42
N GLN A 253 -5.55 21.74 10.48
CA GLN A 253 -6.20 21.04 9.35
C GLN A 253 -5.17 20.34 8.45
N LEU A 254 -4.07 21.02 8.12
CA LEU A 254 -3.02 20.43 7.28
C LEU A 254 -2.29 19.27 7.98
N ARG A 255 -2.10 19.33 9.31
CA ARG A 255 -1.58 18.21 10.11
C ARG A 255 -2.55 17.03 10.06
N LEU A 256 -3.86 17.25 10.22
CA LEU A 256 -4.86 16.19 10.12
C LEU A 256 -4.82 15.52 8.73
N ASP A 257 -4.76 16.31 7.66
CA ASP A 257 -4.60 15.81 6.28
C ASP A 257 -3.24 15.11 6.01
N ARG A 258 -2.21 15.30 6.88
CA ARG A 258 -0.96 14.51 6.85
C ARG A 258 -1.07 13.23 7.67
N LEU A 259 -1.63 13.27 8.88
CA LEU A 259 -1.81 12.09 9.73
C LEU A 259 -2.64 11.01 9.05
N VAL A 260 -3.68 11.39 8.28
CA VAL A 260 -4.45 10.47 7.43
C VAL A 260 -3.58 9.80 6.35
N LYS A 261 -2.67 10.54 5.71
CA LYS A 261 -1.77 10.02 4.65
C LYS A 261 -0.64 9.17 5.22
N GLU A 262 -0.17 9.49 6.43
CA GLU A 262 0.84 8.73 7.18
C GLU A 262 0.25 7.50 7.88
N ARG A 263 -1.08 7.28 7.80
CA ARG A 263 -1.83 6.22 8.50
C ARG A 263 -1.78 6.30 10.03
N ASN A 264 -1.44 7.46 10.59
CA ASN A 264 -1.43 7.70 12.05
C ASN A 264 -2.84 8.07 12.53
N TYR A 265 -3.75 7.09 12.47
CA TYR A 265 -5.18 7.32 12.68
C TYR A 265 -5.56 7.64 14.13
N ALA A 266 -4.79 7.14 15.12
CA ALA A 266 -5.05 7.42 16.53
C ALA A 266 -4.76 8.89 16.90
N GLU A 267 -3.63 9.43 16.45
CA GLU A 267 -3.31 10.86 16.61
C GLU A 267 -4.22 11.74 15.76
N GLY A 268 -4.55 11.28 14.53
CA GLY A 268 -5.52 11.93 13.66
C GLY A 268 -6.91 12.06 14.31
N LEU A 269 -7.38 11.00 14.98
CA LEU A 269 -8.67 11.01 15.70
C LEU A 269 -8.68 12.07 16.80
N LEU A 270 -7.64 12.11 17.64
CA LEU A 270 -7.52 13.09 18.74
C LEU A 270 -7.53 14.53 18.21
N LEU A 271 -6.82 14.80 17.11
CA LEU A 271 -6.79 16.13 16.46
C LEU A 271 -8.14 16.47 15.79
N CYS A 272 -8.81 15.48 15.20
CA CYS A 272 -10.15 15.65 14.62
C CYS A 272 -11.18 16.00 15.70
N GLU A 273 -11.11 15.40 16.88
CA GLU A 273 -11.99 15.69 18.01
C GLU A 273 -11.75 17.10 18.60
N GLN A 274 -10.50 17.55 18.67
CA GLN A 274 -10.18 18.95 19.04
C GLN A 274 -10.77 19.94 18.04
N LEU A 275 -10.58 19.69 16.73
CA LEU A 275 -11.12 20.56 15.68
C LEU A 275 -12.66 20.55 15.63
N LEU A 276 -13.31 19.43 15.92
CA LEU A 276 -14.77 19.33 15.97
C LEU A 276 -15.35 20.12 17.15
N GLN A 277 -14.68 20.12 18.32
CA GLN A 277 -15.02 21.00 19.43
C GLN A 277 -14.87 22.49 19.06
N GLU A 278 -13.78 22.87 18.39
CA GLU A 278 -13.61 24.25 17.90
C GLU A 278 -14.66 24.66 16.86
N ALA A 279 -14.96 23.80 15.88
CA ALA A 279 -15.96 24.07 14.86
C ALA A 279 -17.37 24.21 15.48
N SER A 280 -17.67 23.40 16.51
CA SER A 280 -18.90 23.49 17.31
C SER A 280 -19.00 24.82 18.08
N LEU A 281 -17.91 25.31 18.67
CA LEU A 281 -17.86 26.62 19.33
C LEU A 281 -17.99 27.79 18.35
N LYS A 282 -17.48 27.63 17.12
CA LYS A 282 -17.56 28.63 16.03
C LYS A 282 -18.91 28.59 15.31
N GLY A 283 -19.65 27.49 15.39
CA GLY A 283 -20.94 27.27 14.73
C GLY A 283 -20.86 26.90 13.24
N ASP A 284 -19.70 26.46 12.75
CA ASP A 284 -19.50 26.13 11.34
C ASP A 284 -20.06 24.74 10.99
N ARG A 285 -21.32 24.71 10.57
CA ARG A 285 -22.02 23.47 10.18
C ARG A 285 -21.34 22.71 9.03
N THR A 286 -20.60 23.41 8.18
CA THR A 286 -19.91 22.83 7.02
C THR A 286 -18.68 22.04 7.46
N GLU A 287 -17.85 22.65 8.31
CA GLU A 287 -16.67 21.98 8.85
C GLU A 287 -17.04 20.91 9.90
N ILE A 288 -18.12 21.12 10.70
CA ILE A 288 -18.66 20.07 11.59
C ILE A 288 -19.01 18.82 10.79
N LEU A 289 -19.83 18.93 9.73
CA LEU A 289 -20.21 17.78 8.90
C LEU A 289 -19.01 17.09 8.23
N ARG A 290 -17.97 17.85 7.84
CA ARG A 290 -16.70 17.28 7.33
C ARG A 290 -16.00 16.46 8.42
N LEU A 291 -15.85 17.03 9.62
CA LEU A 291 -15.12 16.43 10.73
C LEU A 291 -15.87 15.25 11.35
N GLU A 292 -17.21 15.25 11.40
CA GLU A 292 -18.02 14.09 11.84
C GLU A 292 -17.79 12.88 10.93
N ASN A 293 -17.86 13.06 9.60
CA ASN A 293 -17.59 11.99 8.64
C ASN A 293 -16.13 11.48 8.71
N LEU A 294 -15.18 12.38 8.94
CA LEU A 294 -13.77 12.04 9.11
C LEU A 294 -13.50 11.34 10.47
N GLN A 295 -14.19 11.72 11.54
CA GLN A 295 -14.09 11.08 12.86
C GLN A 295 -14.51 9.61 12.79
N GLU A 296 -15.62 9.27 12.09
CA GLU A 296 -16.03 7.88 11.96
C GLU A 296 -15.14 7.05 11.02
N PHE A 297 -14.44 7.67 10.06
CA PHE A 297 -13.36 7.01 9.33
C PHE A 297 -12.15 6.73 10.24
N LEU A 298 -11.67 7.76 10.95
CA LEU A 298 -10.51 7.70 11.84
C LEU A 298 -10.73 6.74 13.01
N ARG A 299 -11.92 6.75 13.63
CA ARG A 299 -12.27 5.87 14.74
C ARG A 299 -12.18 4.41 14.33
N ARG A 300 -12.84 4.01 13.24
CA ARG A 300 -12.78 2.63 12.72
C ARG A 300 -11.35 2.22 12.41
N ARG A 301 -10.59 3.06 11.71
CA ARG A 301 -9.17 2.78 11.35
C ARG A 301 -8.23 2.74 12.56
N ALA A 302 -8.48 3.52 13.61
CA ALA A 302 -7.70 3.51 14.85
C ALA A 302 -8.06 2.37 15.82
N GLN A 303 -9.22 1.73 15.65
CA GLN A 303 -9.70 0.61 16.47
C GLN A 303 -9.38 -0.78 15.89
N LEU A 304 -8.82 -0.83 14.67
CA LEU A 304 -8.48 -2.06 13.96
C LEU A 304 -7.60 -3.01 14.79
N LYS A 305 -7.92 -4.30 14.75
CA LYS A 305 -7.17 -5.37 15.39
C LYS A 305 -6.32 -6.09 14.33
N PRO A 306 -5.02 -5.75 14.18
CA PRO A 306 -4.20 -6.14 13.03
C PRO A 306 -4.16 -7.64 12.73
N TYR A 307 -4.26 -8.47 13.76
CA TYR A 307 -4.15 -9.92 13.67
C TYR A 307 -5.51 -10.64 13.72
N ARG A 308 -6.60 -9.91 13.46
CA ARG A 308 -7.98 -10.42 13.50
C ARG A 308 -8.62 -10.34 12.11
N VAL A 309 -9.14 -11.47 11.63
CA VAL A 309 -9.77 -11.62 10.32
C VAL A 309 -11.20 -12.15 10.49
N GLY A 310 -12.15 -11.55 9.77
CA GLY A 310 -13.55 -11.96 9.77
C GLY A 310 -13.81 -13.13 8.84
N VAL A 311 -14.85 -13.92 9.13
CA VAL A 311 -15.22 -15.09 8.35
C VAL A 311 -16.75 -15.16 8.21
N LEU A 312 -17.23 -15.03 6.97
CA LEU A 312 -18.66 -15.09 6.64
C LEU A 312 -19.01 -16.41 5.97
N LEU A 313 -19.69 -17.31 6.68
CA LEU A 313 -20.10 -18.61 6.17
C LEU A 313 -21.58 -18.89 6.49
N PRO A 314 -22.26 -19.78 5.75
CA PRO A 314 -23.58 -20.26 6.13
C PRO A 314 -23.42 -21.38 7.17
N LEU A 315 -23.39 -21.01 8.45
CA LEU A 315 -23.08 -21.87 9.59
C LEU A 315 -24.28 -22.70 10.07
N THR A 316 -25.49 -22.17 9.98
CA THR A 316 -26.73 -22.88 10.40
C THR A 316 -27.54 -23.46 9.23
N THR A 317 -26.94 -23.56 8.04
CA THR A 317 -27.67 -24.02 6.83
C THR A 317 -28.03 -25.50 6.89
N THR A 318 -29.26 -25.81 6.48
CA THR A 318 -29.77 -27.17 6.31
C THR A 318 -29.56 -27.73 4.90
N ILE A 319 -29.03 -26.94 3.96
CA ILE A 319 -28.75 -27.39 2.58
C ILE A 319 -27.46 -28.23 2.60
N PRO A 320 -27.49 -29.54 2.28
CA PRO A 320 -26.35 -30.43 2.49
C PRO A 320 -25.07 -29.99 1.78
N THR A 321 -25.18 -29.50 0.54
CA THR A 321 -24.03 -28.98 -0.22
C THR A 321 -23.42 -27.76 0.45
N ALA A 322 -24.24 -26.80 0.93
CA ALA A 322 -23.75 -25.61 1.60
C ALA A 322 -23.11 -25.94 2.95
N ALA A 323 -23.70 -26.84 3.73
CA ALA A 323 -23.14 -27.32 5.00
C ALA A 323 -21.78 -28.02 4.80
N ARG A 324 -21.66 -28.87 3.76
CA ARG A 324 -20.39 -29.50 3.39
C ARG A 324 -19.31 -28.48 3.02
N LEU A 325 -19.64 -27.50 2.18
CA LEU A 325 -18.69 -26.46 1.76
C LEU A 325 -18.28 -25.55 2.93
N THR A 326 -19.20 -25.21 3.83
CA THR A 326 -18.90 -24.53 5.10
C THR A 326 -17.90 -25.31 5.93
N GLN A 327 -18.14 -26.60 6.16
CA GLN A 327 -17.27 -27.45 6.97
C GLN A 327 -15.85 -27.56 6.35
N GLN A 328 -15.77 -27.81 5.04
CA GLN A 328 -14.51 -27.88 4.30
C GLN A 328 -13.72 -26.56 4.37
N THR A 329 -14.43 -25.42 4.32
CA THR A 329 -13.82 -24.10 4.49
C THR A 329 -13.24 -23.93 5.91
N ILE A 330 -13.99 -24.31 6.95
CA ILE A 330 -13.56 -24.22 8.35
C ILE A 330 -12.33 -25.12 8.61
N GLU A 331 -12.27 -26.30 7.98
CA GLU A 331 -11.12 -27.21 8.06
C GLU A 331 -9.85 -26.57 7.50
N GLY A 332 -9.93 -25.93 6.33
CA GLY A 332 -8.81 -25.19 5.72
C GLY A 332 -8.35 -23.99 6.55
N LEU A 333 -9.29 -23.17 7.03
CA LEU A 333 -9.00 -22.03 7.91
C LEU A 333 -8.31 -22.48 9.22
N ARG A 334 -8.76 -23.60 9.81
CA ARG A 334 -8.18 -24.13 11.05
C ARG A 334 -6.74 -24.59 10.86
N LEU A 335 -6.43 -25.27 9.76
CA LEU A 335 -5.07 -25.69 9.42
C LEU A 335 -4.14 -24.49 9.20
N ALA A 336 -4.60 -23.47 8.47
CA ALA A 336 -3.82 -22.24 8.27
C ALA A 336 -3.57 -21.48 9.58
N LEU A 337 -4.51 -21.49 10.53
CA LEU A 337 -4.32 -20.92 11.87
C LEU A 337 -3.30 -21.69 12.72
N GLN A 338 -3.17 -23.00 12.52
CA GLN A 338 -2.21 -23.86 13.23
C GLN A 338 -0.78 -23.72 12.69
N GLU A 339 -0.64 -23.40 11.40
CA GLU A 339 0.63 -23.02 10.76
C GLU A 339 0.91 -21.51 10.80
N ALA A 340 0.08 -20.72 11.50
CA ALA A 340 0.15 -19.26 11.43
C ALA A 340 1.53 -18.73 11.88
N PRO A 341 2.13 -17.78 11.13
CA PRO A 341 3.48 -17.30 11.41
C PRO A 341 3.56 -16.60 12.78
N PRO A 342 4.71 -16.66 13.47
CA PRO A 342 4.88 -15.98 14.75
C PRO A 342 4.74 -14.48 14.55
N LEU A 343 3.92 -13.85 15.40
CA LEU A 343 3.66 -12.42 15.32
C LEU A 343 4.94 -11.59 15.55
N PRO A 344 5.06 -10.42 14.89
CA PRO A 344 6.15 -9.49 15.16
C PRO A 344 6.26 -9.19 16.65
N LYS A 345 7.49 -9.15 17.17
CA LYS A 345 7.73 -8.59 18.51
C LYS A 345 7.69 -7.08 18.39
N ASP A 346 6.65 -6.46 18.93
CA ASP A 346 6.48 -5.01 18.88
C ASP A 346 7.66 -4.29 19.56
N ASN A 347 8.51 -3.66 18.74
CA ASN A 347 9.45 -2.62 19.19
C ASN A 347 8.73 -1.30 19.54
N HIS A 348 7.39 -1.28 19.51
CA HIS A 348 6.52 -0.13 19.74
C HIS A 348 5.64 -0.30 20.98
N THR A 349 6.16 -0.95 22.03
CA THR A 349 5.74 -0.58 23.39
C THR A 349 6.12 0.88 23.63
N VAL A 350 5.15 1.79 23.46
CA VAL A 350 5.18 3.11 24.08
C VAL A 350 5.37 2.88 25.58
N GLU A 351 6.50 3.32 26.15
CA GLU A 351 6.67 3.27 27.60
C GLU A 351 5.52 4.05 28.24
N PRO A 352 4.71 3.46 29.13
CA PRO A 352 3.70 4.21 29.86
C PRO A 352 4.43 5.28 30.67
N LEU A 353 4.09 6.55 30.44
CA LEU A 353 4.87 7.71 30.90
C LEU A 353 4.62 8.02 32.40
N VAL A 354 4.62 6.97 33.22
CA VAL A 354 4.34 6.95 34.66
C VAL A 354 5.21 5.86 35.32
N ASP A 355 6.48 6.17 35.60
CA ASP A 355 7.14 5.86 36.89
C ASP A 355 8.60 6.36 36.97
N ASN A 356 8.80 7.66 36.73
CA ASN A 356 10.08 8.32 37.06
C ASN A 356 10.14 8.74 38.56
N LEU A 357 9.53 7.95 39.46
CA LEU A 357 9.27 8.32 40.87
C LEU A 357 9.53 7.25 41.95
N THR A 358 10.26 6.17 41.66
CA THR A 358 10.68 5.18 42.70
C THR A 358 12.12 4.67 42.51
N LYS A 359 13.10 5.46 42.99
CA LYS A 359 14.50 4.98 43.15
C LYS A 359 14.73 4.32 44.52
N SER A 360 14.66 2.99 44.60
CA SER A 360 15.32 2.23 45.68
C SER A 360 15.73 0.81 45.27
N THR A 361 17.03 0.55 45.30
CA THR A 361 17.72 -0.72 45.08
C THR A 361 17.82 -1.56 46.37
N PRO A 362 18.38 -2.80 46.36
CA PRO A 362 18.06 -3.96 45.51
C PRO A 362 17.94 -5.29 46.34
N ALA A 363 17.41 -6.38 45.78
CA ALA A 363 17.56 -7.72 46.40
C ALA A 363 17.44 -8.92 45.43
N ASP A 364 18.09 -10.00 45.84
CA ASP A 364 18.35 -11.30 45.21
C ASP A 364 17.23 -12.12 44.54
N ASN A 365 17.62 -12.77 43.44
CA ASN A 365 17.49 -14.20 43.14
C ASN A 365 16.36 -15.03 43.81
N THR A 366 15.49 -15.62 42.99
CA THR A 366 15.41 -17.11 42.89
C THR A 366 14.67 -17.56 41.63
N SER A 367 15.03 -18.74 41.11
CA SER A 367 14.35 -19.40 40.00
C SER A 367 13.23 -20.32 40.50
N VAL A 368 12.00 -20.15 40.01
CA VAL A 368 10.92 -21.14 40.16
C VAL A 368 10.24 -21.33 38.81
N THR A 369 10.17 -22.58 38.35
CA THR A 369 9.30 -23.03 37.27
C THR A 369 7.93 -23.36 37.85
N THR A 370 6.85 -22.89 37.25
CA THR A 370 5.48 -23.27 37.63
C THR A 370 4.61 -23.47 36.39
N GLU A 371 3.79 -24.51 36.44
CA GLU A 371 2.86 -24.91 35.38
C GLU A 371 1.55 -24.09 35.48
N ALA A 372 0.72 -24.14 34.44
CA ALA A 372 -0.57 -23.45 34.44
C ALA A 372 -1.64 -24.26 35.20
N GLU A 373 -2.25 -23.68 36.24
CA GLU A 373 -3.38 -24.29 36.95
C GLU A 373 -4.73 -23.93 36.30
N MET A 374 -5.61 -24.93 36.21
CA MET A 374 -7.03 -24.75 35.93
C MET A 374 -7.82 -24.52 37.22
N VAL A 375 -8.83 -23.66 37.18
CA VAL A 375 -9.92 -23.65 38.16
C VAL A 375 -11.25 -23.68 37.43
N VAL A 376 -12.02 -24.75 37.65
CA VAL A 376 -13.40 -24.90 37.16
C VAL A 376 -14.36 -24.83 38.35
N ALA A 377 -15.44 -24.07 38.21
CA ALA A 377 -16.54 -24.06 39.17
C ALA A 377 -17.83 -24.47 38.46
N THR A 378 -18.31 -25.68 38.73
CA THR A 378 -19.54 -26.23 38.14
C THR A 378 -20.80 -25.77 38.89
N SER A 379 -21.86 -25.49 38.15
CA SER A 379 -23.24 -25.66 38.65
C SER A 379 -23.93 -26.69 37.78
N THR A 380 -24.46 -27.74 38.40
CA THR A 380 -25.02 -28.92 37.71
C THR A 380 -26.51 -28.80 37.52
N ASP A 381 -27.01 -29.26 36.38
CA ASP A 381 -28.05 -30.29 36.45
C ASP A 381 -27.91 -31.32 35.31
N ASN A 382 -28.51 -32.49 35.51
CA ASN A 382 -28.27 -33.75 34.79
C ASN A 382 -28.65 -33.65 33.29
N ILE A 383 -27.99 -34.32 32.33
CA ILE A 383 -27.72 -35.77 32.22
C ILE A 383 -26.29 -36.05 31.67
N THR A 384 -25.76 -37.25 31.95
CA THR A 384 -24.38 -37.71 31.64
C THR A 384 -24.38 -38.97 30.74
N PRO A 385 -23.21 -39.54 30.41
CA PRO A 385 -22.13 -39.08 29.52
C PRO A 385 -22.22 -39.85 28.17
N VAL A 386 -21.26 -39.96 27.24
CA VAL A 386 -19.81 -39.68 27.07
C VAL A 386 -19.61 -39.37 25.54
N VAL A 387 -18.47 -38.95 24.97
CA VAL A 387 -17.04 -38.88 25.36
C VAL A 387 -16.52 -37.45 25.14
N ASP A 388 -15.43 -37.08 25.81
CA ASP A 388 -14.75 -35.77 25.70
C ASP A 388 -13.27 -35.95 25.28
N PHE A 389 -12.76 -35.02 24.46
CA PHE A 389 -11.34 -34.83 24.13
C PHE A 389 -11.15 -33.40 23.59
N ALA A 390 -10.69 -32.48 24.45
CA ALA A 390 -10.45 -31.09 24.12
C ALA A 390 -9.01 -30.82 23.59
N ASP A 391 -8.87 -29.77 22.78
CA ASP A 391 -7.60 -29.14 22.39
C ASP A 391 -7.79 -27.60 22.34
N PRO A 392 -6.79 -26.77 22.66
CA PRO A 392 -6.98 -25.34 22.91
C PRO A 392 -6.97 -24.48 21.63
N VAL A 393 -8.15 -24.30 21.02
CA VAL A 393 -8.40 -23.22 20.04
C VAL A 393 -9.69 -22.49 20.44
N THR A 394 -9.58 -21.21 20.82
CA THR A 394 -10.71 -20.42 21.35
C THR A 394 -11.59 -19.87 20.22
N PHE A 395 -12.47 -20.70 19.66
CA PHE A 395 -13.53 -20.24 18.75
C PHE A 395 -14.61 -19.46 19.53
N SER A 396 -14.51 -18.14 19.58
CA SER A 396 -15.49 -17.27 20.25
C SER A 396 -16.78 -17.13 19.43
N ARG A 397 -17.82 -17.88 19.83
CA ARG A 397 -19.20 -17.70 19.36
C ARG A 397 -19.98 -16.89 20.40
N ILE A 398 -20.64 -15.82 19.96
CA ILE A 398 -21.51 -14.98 20.79
C ILE A 398 -22.94 -15.08 20.23
N ASP A 399 -23.84 -15.73 20.97
CA ASP A 399 -25.25 -15.84 20.61
C ASP A 399 -26.05 -14.72 21.29
N ASN A 400 -26.38 -13.65 20.56
CA ASN A 400 -27.19 -12.55 21.07
C ASN A 400 -28.67 -12.95 21.22
N GLN A 401 -29.14 -13.13 22.46
CA GLN A 401 -30.57 -13.16 22.79
C GLN A 401 -30.90 -12.21 23.96
N THR A 402 -31.37 -11.01 23.62
CA THR A 402 -31.78 -10.00 24.60
C THR A 402 -33.24 -10.19 25.01
N THR A 403 -33.49 -10.46 26.29
CA THR A 403 -34.86 -10.42 26.85
C THR A 403 -34.86 -9.69 28.21
N PRO A 404 -35.60 -8.59 28.39
CA PRO A 404 -35.53 -7.79 29.61
C PRO A 404 -36.52 -8.24 30.69
N GLN A 405 -36.06 -8.33 31.94
CA GLN A 405 -36.90 -8.19 33.14
C GLN A 405 -36.16 -7.41 34.23
N PRO A 406 -36.84 -6.51 34.97
CA PRO A 406 -36.26 -5.80 36.11
C PRO A 406 -36.48 -6.58 37.41
N ASP A 407 -35.57 -6.46 38.38
CA ASP A 407 -35.85 -5.59 39.55
C ASP A 407 -34.58 -5.29 40.38
N ASN A 408 -34.71 -4.40 41.37
CA ASN A 408 -33.61 -3.79 42.12
C ASN A 408 -33.01 -4.70 43.22
N GLN A 409 -31.67 -4.74 43.33
CA GLN A 409 -31.01 -4.72 44.63
C GLN A 409 -29.55 -4.21 44.61
N THR A 410 -29.20 -3.57 45.73
CA THR A 410 -28.07 -2.69 46.02
C THR A 410 -26.66 -3.18 45.67
N GLU A 411 -25.77 -2.23 45.39
CA GLU A 411 -24.35 -2.41 45.04
C GLU A 411 -23.52 -3.22 46.06
N ILE A 412 -22.62 -4.06 45.52
CA ILE A 412 -21.25 -4.17 46.02
C ILE A 412 -20.32 -4.05 44.81
N ILE A 413 -19.71 -2.88 44.60
CA ILE A 413 -18.70 -2.71 43.56
C ILE A 413 -17.42 -3.45 44.01
N LYS A 414 -17.31 -4.71 43.62
CA LYS A 414 -16.01 -5.35 43.48
C LYS A 414 -15.34 -4.68 42.27
N ALA A 415 -14.23 -3.97 42.50
CA ALA A 415 -13.38 -3.55 41.41
C ALA A 415 -12.93 -4.80 40.63
N GLU A 416 -13.14 -4.81 39.32
CA GLU A 416 -12.60 -5.88 38.48
C GLU A 416 -11.07 -5.87 38.59
N PRO A 417 -10.42 -7.04 38.71
CA PRO A 417 -8.97 -7.09 38.67
C PRO A 417 -8.51 -6.59 37.30
N LEU A 418 -7.52 -5.69 37.29
CA LEU A 418 -6.91 -5.14 36.08
C LEU A 418 -6.45 -6.29 35.17
N GLN A 419 -7.24 -6.57 34.13
CA GLN A 419 -6.86 -7.51 33.08
C GLN A 419 -5.76 -6.83 32.27
N LEU A 420 -4.52 -7.23 32.52
CA LEU A 420 -3.40 -6.93 31.63
C LEU A 420 -3.82 -7.34 30.20
N PRO A 421 -3.62 -6.48 29.19
CA PRO A 421 -3.96 -6.83 27.81
C PRO A 421 -3.33 -8.16 27.44
N LEU A 422 -4.14 -9.10 26.94
CA LEU A 422 -3.62 -10.35 26.41
C LEU A 422 -2.61 -10.04 25.30
N PRO A 423 -1.51 -10.79 25.19
CA PRO A 423 -0.58 -10.60 24.08
C PRO A 423 -1.31 -10.78 22.74
N PRO A 424 -0.92 -10.04 21.69
CA PRO A 424 -1.53 -10.16 20.39
C PRO A 424 -1.47 -11.63 19.91
N ARG A 425 -2.54 -12.07 19.27
CA ARG A 425 -2.71 -13.44 18.75
C ARG A 425 -3.56 -13.40 17.48
N TRP A 426 -3.40 -14.41 16.64
CA TRP A 426 -4.25 -14.59 15.46
C TRP A 426 -5.67 -14.98 15.88
N GLU A 427 -6.68 -14.32 15.31
CA GLU A 427 -8.10 -14.58 15.61
C GLU A 427 -8.94 -14.61 14.32
N PHE A 428 -9.63 -15.73 14.08
CA PHE A 428 -10.72 -15.80 13.11
C PHE A 428 -12.07 -15.60 13.82
N VAL A 429 -12.79 -14.53 13.46
CA VAL A 429 -14.10 -14.20 14.03
C VAL A 429 -15.19 -14.53 13.02
N PHE A 430 -16.13 -15.38 13.42
CA PHE A 430 -17.15 -15.92 12.53
C PHE A 430 -18.48 -15.15 12.66
N ARG A 431 -19.19 -14.99 11.54
CA ARG A 431 -20.61 -14.59 11.50
C ARG A 431 -21.38 -15.48 10.52
N ASP A 432 -22.61 -15.83 10.90
CA ASP A 432 -23.48 -16.73 10.12
C ASP A 432 -24.32 -15.96 9.10
N THR A 433 -24.01 -16.16 7.81
CA THR A 433 -24.75 -15.56 6.70
C THR A 433 -26.14 -16.15 6.49
N LYS A 434 -26.45 -17.34 7.03
CA LYS A 434 -27.74 -18.06 6.86
C LYS A 434 -28.19 -18.28 5.39
N LEU A 435 -27.29 -18.11 4.42
CA LEU A 435 -27.59 -17.99 2.98
C LEU A 435 -28.51 -16.80 2.60
N ASP A 436 -28.66 -15.83 3.50
CA ASP A 436 -29.49 -14.63 3.33
C ASP A 436 -28.64 -13.38 3.07
N SER A 437 -29.15 -12.48 2.22
CA SER A 437 -28.41 -11.30 1.75
C SER A 437 -28.28 -10.24 2.84
N ASP A 438 -29.35 -9.95 3.58
CA ASP A 438 -29.34 -8.87 4.56
C ASP A 438 -28.66 -9.31 5.87
N THR A 439 -28.81 -10.59 6.24
CA THR A 439 -27.99 -11.24 7.27
C THR A 439 -26.49 -11.19 6.91
N ALA A 440 -26.12 -11.38 5.64
CA ALA A 440 -24.72 -11.27 5.21
C ALA A 440 -24.17 -9.84 5.30
N ARG A 441 -24.97 -8.80 4.96
CA ARG A 441 -24.57 -7.39 5.17
C ARG A 441 -24.35 -7.09 6.64
N GLN A 442 -25.33 -7.44 7.47
CA GLN A 442 -25.28 -7.20 8.91
C GLN A 442 -24.08 -7.92 9.54
N GLY A 443 -23.83 -9.18 9.18
CA GLY A 443 -22.65 -9.92 9.62
C GLY A 443 -21.33 -9.30 9.14
N PHE A 444 -21.27 -8.70 7.96
CA PHE A 444 -20.08 -7.96 7.50
C PHE A 444 -19.86 -6.70 8.35
N ARG A 445 -20.92 -5.93 8.64
CA ARG A 445 -20.85 -4.74 9.50
C ARG A 445 -20.39 -5.07 10.91
N GLU A 446 -20.97 -6.08 11.55
CA GLU A 446 -20.55 -6.52 12.90
C GLU A 446 -19.05 -6.91 12.94
N LEU A 447 -18.52 -7.51 11.88
CA LEU A 447 -17.09 -7.83 11.79
C LEU A 447 -16.20 -6.57 11.70
N VAL A 448 -16.63 -5.53 10.99
CA VAL A 448 -15.85 -4.28 10.85
C VAL A 448 -16.06 -3.33 12.04
N GLU A 449 -17.30 -3.16 12.46
CA GLU A 449 -17.74 -2.12 13.39
C GLU A 449 -17.62 -2.55 14.86
N ASP A 450 -17.98 -3.79 15.21
CA ASP A 450 -17.85 -4.31 16.59
C ASP A 450 -16.53 -5.07 16.80
N GLU A 451 -16.15 -5.91 15.84
CA GLU A 451 -15.01 -6.82 16.01
C GLU A 451 -13.69 -6.20 15.53
N HIS A 452 -13.74 -5.18 14.68
CA HIS A 452 -12.61 -4.43 14.11
C HIS A 452 -11.62 -5.29 13.30
N VAL A 453 -12.11 -6.15 12.41
CA VAL A 453 -11.28 -7.03 11.58
C VAL A 453 -10.52 -6.28 10.46
N MET A 454 -9.34 -6.78 10.08
CA MET A 454 -8.54 -6.23 8.96
C MET A 454 -9.06 -6.60 7.56
N ALA A 455 -9.67 -7.78 7.45
CA ALA A 455 -10.17 -8.37 6.21
C ALA A 455 -11.27 -9.40 6.53
N VAL A 456 -12.01 -9.85 5.51
CA VAL A 456 -13.05 -10.88 5.63
C VAL A 456 -12.83 -12.01 4.61
N ILE A 457 -12.92 -13.27 5.05
CA ILE A 457 -12.88 -14.46 4.18
C ILE A 457 -14.30 -15.00 3.96
N GLY A 458 -14.60 -15.42 2.73
CA GLY A 458 -15.94 -15.73 2.26
C GLY A 458 -16.70 -14.47 1.82
N PRO A 459 -18.01 -14.56 1.50
CA PRO A 459 -18.85 -15.76 1.57
C PRO A 459 -18.62 -16.81 0.46
N LEU A 460 -19.37 -17.91 0.57
CA LEU A 460 -19.35 -19.04 -0.40
C LEU A 460 -20.43 -18.94 -1.49
N ALA A 461 -21.58 -18.33 -1.18
CA ALA A 461 -22.74 -18.30 -2.07
C ALA A 461 -22.83 -16.97 -2.81
N ARG A 462 -23.32 -17.00 -4.06
CA ARG A 462 -23.40 -15.80 -4.93
C ARG A 462 -24.08 -14.62 -4.24
N ARG A 463 -25.35 -14.77 -3.81
CA ARG A 463 -26.15 -13.68 -3.23
C ARG A 463 -25.55 -13.07 -1.96
N THR A 464 -25.00 -13.91 -1.08
CA THR A 464 -24.37 -13.42 0.15
C THR A 464 -23.05 -12.71 -0.15
N SER A 465 -22.31 -13.15 -1.16
CA SER A 465 -21.09 -12.50 -1.61
C SER A 465 -21.36 -11.18 -2.34
N GLU A 466 -22.37 -11.11 -3.21
CA GLU A 466 -22.86 -9.86 -3.82
C GLU A 466 -23.32 -8.85 -2.75
N ALA A 467 -23.94 -9.34 -1.67
CA ALA A 467 -24.39 -8.50 -0.57
C ALA A 467 -23.23 -8.01 0.32
N ALA A 468 -22.26 -8.87 0.62
CA ALA A 468 -21.09 -8.55 1.43
C ALA A 468 -20.06 -7.68 0.69
N ALA A 469 -19.87 -7.89 -0.62
CA ALA A 469 -19.00 -7.08 -1.48
C ALA A 469 -19.39 -5.58 -1.46
N ALA A 470 -20.69 -5.29 -1.46
CA ALA A 470 -21.19 -3.91 -1.35
C ALA A 470 -20.86 -3.25 0.00
N GLU A 471 -20.73 -4.03 1.08
CA GLU A 471 -20.30 -3.53 2.39
C GLU A 471 -18.76 -3.43 2.46
N ALA A 472 -18.03 -4.37 1.85
CA ALA A 472 -16.57 -4.35 1.74
C ALA A 472 -16.05 -3.07 1.06
N GLU A 473 -16.68 -2.67 -0.05
CA GLU A 473 -16.38 -1.43 -0.75
C GLU A 473 -16.81 -0.19 0.06
N ALA A 474 -18.03 -0.18 0.61
CA ALA A 474 -18.55 0.96 1.37
C ALA A 474 -17.77 1.23 2.68
N LEU A 475 -17.23 0.19 3.31
CA LEU A 475 -16.44 0.27 4.55
C LEU A 475 -14.92 0.31 4.30
N LYS A 476 -14.48 0.04 3.06
CA LYS A 476 -13.07 -0.08 2.65
C LYS A 476 -12.29 -1.09 3.48
N VAL A 477 -12.75 -2.35 3.44
CA VAL A 477 -12.16 -3.50 4.12
C VAL A 477 -12.06 -4.67 3.14
N PRO A 478 -10.87 -5.21 2.81
CA PRO A 478 -10.70 -6.31 1.87
C PRO A 478 -11.56 -7.53 2.20
N MET A 479 -12.30 -8.02 1.21
CA MET A 479 -13.07 -9.27 1.29
C MET A 479 -12.56 -10.26 0.24
N ILE A 480 -12.26 -11.49 0.64
CA ILE A 480 -11.88 -12.58 -0.28
C ILE A 480 -13.01 -13.63 -0.33
N SER A 481 -13.89 -13.52 -1.32
CA SER A 481 -14.95 -14.50 -1.58
C SER A 481 -14.36 -15.84 -2.02
N LEU A 482 -15.00 -16.95 -1.60
CA LEU A 482 -14.68 -18.31 -2.08
C LEU A 482 -15.80 -18.84 -3.00
N SER A 483 -16.62 -17.95 -3.56
CA SER A 483 -17.76 -18.34 -4.41
C SER A 483 -17.36 -18.62 -5.86
N VAL A 484 -18.08 -19.52 -6.52
CA VAL A 484 -17.88 -19.89 -7.95
C VAL A 484 -18.39 -18.85 -8.96
N THR A 485 -18.77 -17.64 -8.52
CA THR A 485 -19.26 -16.58 -9.44
C THR A 485 -18.16 -15.55 -9.65
N THR A 486 -17.55 -15.56 -10.83
CA THR A 486 -16.48 -14.64 -11.28
C THR A 486 -16.85 -13.17 -11.07
N SER A 487 -18.05 -12.76 -11.47
CA SER A 487 -18.57 -11.39 -11.36
C SER A 487 -18.84 -10.87 -9.93
N ILE A 488 -18.16 -11.42 -8.93
CA ILE A 488 -18.09 -10.89 -7.56
C ILE A 488 -16.87 -9.98 -7.42
N ALA A 489 -15.73 -10.29 -8.05
CA ALA A 489 -14.52 -9.48 -7.96
C ALA A 489 -14.74 -8.09 -8.60
N ASP A 490 -15.44 -8.04 -9.73
CA ASP A 490 -15.81 -6.82 -10.46
C ASP A 490 -16.78 -5.86 -9.71
N LEU A 491 -17.10 -6.12 -8.43
CA LEU A 491 -18.02 -5.32 -7.61
C LEU A 491 -17.36 -4.19 -6.80
N GLY A 492 -16.03 -4.15 -6.69
CA GLY A 492 -15.32 -3.06 -6.02
C GLY A 492 -13.82 -3.32 -5.82
N ASP A 493 -13.02 -2.26 -5.66
CA ASP A 493 -11.57 -2.31 -5.45
C ASP A 493 -11.18 -3.17 -4.21
N TYR A 494 -12.06 -3.27 -3.21
CA TYR A 494 -11.83 -4.04 -1.98
C TYR A 494 -12.36 -5.48 -2.07
N VAL A 495 -12.81 -5.93 -3.25
CA VAL A 495 -13.47 -7.22 -3.44
C VAL A 495 -12.59 -8.17 -4.26
N PHE A 496 -12.19 -9.26 -3.63
CA PHE A 496 -11.37 -10.31 -4.22
C PHE A 496 -12.15 -11.64 -4.28
N ARG A 497 -11.74 -12.55 -5.16
CA ARG A 497 -12.30 -13.91 -5.25
C ARG A 497 -11.18 -14.94 -5.36
N ASN A 498 -11.06 -15.84 -4.38
CA ASN A 498 -10.18 -17.02 -4.47
C ASN A 498 -11.00 -18.29 -4.66
N ASN A 499 -11.23 -18.63 -5.92
CA ASN A 499 -11.76 -19.91 -6.40
C ASN A 499 -11.47 -19.96 -7.92
N ILE A 500 -11.34 -21.13 -8.53
CA ILE A 500 -11.13 -21.22 -9.98
C ILE A 500 -12.29 -20.58 -10.77
N SER A 501 -12.00 -20.10 -11.97
CA SER A 501 -12.99 -19.72 -12.97
C SER A 501 -13.12 -20.81 -14.03
N TRP A 502 -14.30 -20.93 -14.63
CA TRP A 502 -14.50 -21.82 -15.77
C TRP A 502 -13.72 -21.32 -17.00
N GLU A 503 -13.51 -20.00 -17.08
CA GLU A 503 -12.63 -19.33 -18.04
C GLU A 503 -11.19 -19.88 -17.98
N GLN A 504 -10.55 -19.90 -16.79
CA GLN A 504 -9.19 -20.44 -16.63
C GLN A 504 -9.10 -21.96 -16.81
N GLU A 505 -10.12 -22.71 -16.35
CA GLU A 505 -10.19 -24.16 -16.49
C GLU A 505 -10.21 -24.57 -17.98
N VAL A 506 -11.00 -23.88 -18.78
CA VAL A 506 -11.17 -24.16 -20.21
C VAL A 506 -10.02 -23.60 -21.05
N GLU A 507 -9.47 -22.44 -20.69
CA GLU A 507 -8.26 -21.86 -21.30
C GLU A 507 -7.09 -22.84 -21.19
N ALA A 508 -6.82 -23.33 -19.98
CA ALA A 508 -5.77 -24.31 -19.72
C ALA A 508 -5.94 -25.62 -20.54
N LEU A 509 -7.17 -26.13 -20.67
CA LEU A 509 -7.45 -27.33 -21.48
C LEU A 509 -7.28 -27.08 -22.98
N LEU A 510 -7.66 -25.89 -23.48
CA LEU A 510 -7.51 -25.52 -24.89
C LEU A 510 -6.05 -25.26 -25.26
N ASP A 511 -5.29 -24.56 -24.42
CA ASP A 511 -3.86 -24.33 -24.65
C ASP A 511 -3.10 -25.65 -24.61
N TYR A 512 -3.35 -26.50 -23.61
CA TYR A 512 -2.77 -27.84 -23.54
C TYR A 512 -3.08 -28.67 -24.81
N ALA A 513 -4.34 -28.72 -25.23
CA ALA A 513 -4.75 -29.52 -26.37
C ALA A 513 -4.23 -28.97 -27.72
N THR A 514 -4.19 -27.65 -27.89
CA THR A 514 -3.85 -27.02 -29.18
C THR A 514 -2.36 -26.74 -29.34
N GLU A 515 -1.62 -26.42 -28.27
CA GLU A 515 -0.18 -26.15 -28.33
C GLU A 515 0.66 -27.44 -28.17
N TYR A 516 0.37 -28.25 -27.15
CA TYR A 516 1.19 -29.43 -26.83
C TYR A 516 0.75 -30.66 -27.62
N LEU A 517 -0.56 -30.87 -27.78
CA LEU A 517 -1.13 -32.03 -28.50
C LEU A 517 -1.59 -31.70 -29.93
N GLN A 518 -1.44 -30.45 -30.37
CA GLN A 518 -1.72 -29.99 -31.75
C GLN A 518 -3.15 -30.25 -32.27
N ALA A 519 -4.12 -30.52 -31.38
CA ALA A 519 -5.52 -30.66 -31.73
C ALA A 519 -6.07 -29.33 -32.29
N ARG A 520 -6.93 -29.39 -33.31
CA ARG A 520 -7.58 -28.21 -33.90
C ARG A 520 -9.08 -28.41 -34.16
N ARG A 521 -9.58 -29.65 -34.09
CA ARG A 521 -10.96 -30.04 -34.36
C ARG A 521 -11.53 -30.72 -33.12
N PHE A 522 -12.62 -30.18 -32.57
CA PHE A 522 -13.18 -30.59 -31.28
C PHE A 522 -14.63 -31.03 -31.40
N VAL A 523 -15.01 -32.05 -30.63
CA VAL A 523 -16.40 -32.34 -30.26
C VAL A 523 -16.60 -31.95 -28.80
N VAL A 524 -17.76 -31.39 -28.44
CA VAL A 524 -18.09 -31.07 -27.04
C VAL A 524 -19.30 -31.87 -26.58
N LEU A 525 -19.15 -32.64 -25.49
CA LEU A 525 -20.23 -33.28 -24.76
C LEU A 525 -20.44 -32.51 -23.44
N TYR A 526 -21.68 -32.08 -23.18
CA TYR A 526 -21.98 -31.28 -21.99
C TYR A 526 -23.35 -31.63 -21.36
N PRO A 527 -23.47 -31.57 -20.03
CA PRO A 527 -24.76 -31.73 -19.34
C PRO A 527 -25.60 -30.46 -19.45
N ASP A 528 -26.92 -30.56 -19.50
CA ASP A 528 -27.81 -29.39 -19.52
C ASP A 528 -27.98 -28.69 -18.14
N SER A 529 -26.91 -28.67 -17.35
CA SER A 529 -26.80 -27.89 -16.11
C SER A 529 -26.47 -26.42 -16.43
N ARG A 530 -26.50 -25.55 -15.41
CA ARG A 530 -25.99 -24.17 -15.56
C ARG A 530 -24.50 -24.16 -15.89
N GLU A 531 -23.74 -25.05 -15.28
CA GLU A 531 -22.29 -25.16 -15.42
C GLU A 531 -21.90 -25.69 -16.81
N GLY A 532 -22.53 -26.77 -17.28
CA GLY A 532 -22.25 -27.33 -18.61
C GLY A 532 -22.50 -26.34 -19.74
N ARG A 533 -23.61 -25.58 -19.68
CA ARG A 533 -23.89 -24.51 -20.66
C ARG A 533 -22.88 -23.36 -20.61
N GLU A 534 -22.35 -23.02 -19.44
CA GLU A 534 -21.38 -21.92 -19.31
C GLU A 534 -19.98 -22.37 -19.74
N LYS A 535 -19.53 -23.56 -19.34
CA LYS A 535 -18.28 -24.17 -19.85
C LYS A 535 -18.31 -24.31 -21.37
N LEU A 536 -19.45 -24.71 -21.94
CA LEU A 536 -19.65 -24.72 -23.40
C LEU A 536 -19.53 -23.31 -24.02
N ARG A 537 -20.12 -22.28 -23.41
CA ARG A 537 -20.02 -20.89 -23.89
C ARG A 537 -18.57 -20.43 -23.93
N VAL A 538 -17.86 -20.59 -22.81
CA VAL A 538 -16.44 -20.26 -22.66
C VAL A 538 -15.59 -21.01 -23.69
N PHE A 539 -15.76 -22.33 -23.81
CA PHE A 539 -15.04 -23.17 -24.78
C PHE A 539 -15.28 -22.70 -26.22
N TRP A 540 -16.53 -22.39 -26.58
CA TRP A 540 -16.88 -21.89 -27.91
C TRP A 540 -16.24 -20.54 -28.24
N GLU A 541 -16.16 -19.63 -27.27
CA GLU A 541 -15.54 -18.32 -27.44
C GLU A 541 -14.01 -18.41 -27.55
N GLN A 542 -13.36 -19.12 -26.62
CA GLN A 542 -11.90 -19.30 -26.59
C GLN A 542 -11.39 -20.14 -27.78
N ALA A 543 -12.01 -21.30 -28.07
CA ALA A 543 -11.62 -22.13 -29.20
C ALA A 543 -11.71 -21.37 -30.53
N ARG A 544 -12.73 -20.51 -30.69
CA ARG A 544 -12.88 -19.66 -31.87
C ARG A 544 -11.83 -18.54 -31.93
N ALA A 545 -11.40 -18.00 -30.80
CA ALA A 545 -10.34 -16.98 -30.74
C ALA A 545 -8.98 -17.55 -31.21
N ILE A 546 -8.63 -18.78 -30.81
CA ILE A 546 -7.40 -19.48 -31.22
C ILE A 546 -7.53 -20.23 -32.56
N GLY A 547 -8.62 -20.02 -33.30
CA GLY A 547 -8.84 -20.56 -34.65
C GLY A 547 -9.15 -22.07 -34.71
N ALA A 548 -9.47 -22.70 -33.58
CA ALA A 548 -9.94 -24.08 -33.53
C ALA A 548 -11.39 -24.22 -34.06
N GLN A 549 -11.75 -25.43 -34.48
CA GLN A 549 -13.02 -25.78 -35.09
C GLN A 549 -13.82 -26.72 -34.20
N ILE A 550 -15.04 -26.35 -33.85
CA ILE A 550 -15.98 -27.24 -33.16
C ILE A 550 -16.80 -27.95 -34.22
N GLN A 551 -16.55 -29.25 -34.40
CA GLN A 551 -17.19 -30.10 -35.40
C GLN A 551 -18.61 -30.50 -34.98
N ASN A 552 -18.83 -30.72 -33.67
CA ASN A 552 -20.13 -31.10 -33.12
C ASN A 552 -20.26 -30.74 -31.63
N ILE A 553 -21.51 -30.56 -31.17
CA ILE A 553 -21.87 -30.31 -29.78
C ILE A 553 -23.04 -31.24 -29.43
N GLN A 554 -22.92 -32.00 -28.34
CA GLN A 554 -23.97 -32.88 -27.82
C GLN A 554 -24.35 -32.50 -26.39
N ARG A 555 -25.64 -32.26 -26.19
CA ARG A 555 -26.26 -31.96 -24.89
C ARG A 555 -26.86 -33.23 -24.31
N TYR A 556 -26.47 -33.61 -23.10
CA TYR A 556 -27.05 -34.74 -22.38
C TYR A 556 -27.76 -34.31 -21.08
N GLU A 557 -28.63 -35.16 -20.55
CA GLU A 557 -29.34 -34.96 -19.28
C GLU A 557 -28.57 -35.60 -18.11
N ASN A 558 -28.56 -34.98 -16.93
CA ASN A 558 -27.91 -35.59 -15.75
C ASN A 558 -28.54 -36.96 -15.41
N SER A 559 -27.70 -37.97 -15.14
CA SER A 559 -28.09 -39.38 -14.93
C SER A 559 -28.73 -40.05 -16.16
N GLN A 560 -28.24 -39.75 -17.36
CA GLN A 560 -28.73 -40.29 -18.63
C GLN A 560 -28.29 -41.75 -18.84
N LYS A 561 -29.23 -42.62 -19.25
CA LYS A 561 -29.06 -44.08 -19.27
C LYS A 561 -28.56 -44.65 -20.60
N SER A 562 -28.40 -43.81 -21.62
CA SER A 562 -28.07 -44.21 -22.99
C SER A 562 -27.51 -43.01 -23.72
N PHE A 563 -26.37 -43.17 -24.40
CA PHE A 563 -25.69 -42.11 -25.16
C PHE A 563 -25.61 -42.45 -26.66
N VAL A 564 -26.50 -43.33 -27.14
CA VAL A 564 -26.54 -43.79 -28.54
C VAL A 564 -26.78 -42.61 -29.48
N ASP A 565 -27.77 -41.77 -29.16
CA ASP A 565 -28.21 -40.67 -30.00
C ASP A 565 -27.11 -39.63 -30.21
N GLU A 566 -26.38 -39.32 -29.15
CA GLU A 566 -25.27 -38.37 -29.11
C GLU A 566 -24.07 -38.91 -29.90
N PHE A 567 -23.66 -40.16 -29.64
CA PHE A 567 -22.52 -40.78 -30.31
C PHE A 567 -22.79 -41.03 -31.80
N GLU A 568 -23.96 -41.54 -32.18
CA GLU A 568 -24.32 -41.68 -33.59
C GLU A 568 -24.37 -40.32 -34.31
N SER A 569 -24.71 -39.24 -33.61
CA SER A 569 -24.75 -37.88 -34.16
C SER A 569 -23.36 -37.31 -34.45
N PHE A 570 -22.41 -37.37 -33.50
CA PHE A 570 -21.07 -36.82 -33.74
C PHE A 570 -20.14 -37.73 -34.56
N THR A 571 -20.41 -39.04 -34.61
CA THR A 571 -19.66 -39.98 -35.46
C THR A 571 -20.21 -40.13 -36.88
N GLY A 572 -21.13 -39.25 -37.32
CA GLY A 572 -21.67 -39.23 -38.69
C GLY A 572 -22.64 -40.37 -39.05
N ILE A 573 -22.85 -41.35 -38.16
CA ILE A 573 -23.78 -42.46 -38.34
C ILE A 573 -25.21 -41.92 -38.57
N ARG A 574 -25.68 -40.97 -37.75
CA ARG A 574 -26.94 -40.23 -37.94
C ARG A 574 -26.80 -39.07 -38.92
N ARG A 575 -26.44 -39.41 -40.16
CA ARG A 575 -26.70 -38.55 -41.32
C ARG A 575 -28.20 -38.49 -41.63
N TYR A 576 -28.63 -37.54 -42.47
CA TYR A 576 -29.98 -37.58 -43.05
C TYR A 576 -30.11 -38.83 -43.95
N ARG A 577 -31.05 -39.71 -43.60
CA ARG A 577 -31.37 -40.96 -44.28
C ARG A 577 -32.81 -40.91 -44.80
N THR A 578 -33.13 -41.77 -45.74
CA THR A 578 -34.51 -42.05 -46.15
C THR A 578 -35.12 -43.19 -45.32
N ASP A 579 -36.45 -43.21 -45.20
CA ASP A 579 -37.20 -44.28 -44.51
C ASP A 579 -36.84 -45.69 -45.04
N GLU A 580 -36.46 -45.80 -46.31
CA GLU A 580 -36.03 -47.06 -46.94
C GLU A 580 -34.62 -47.50 -46.52
N GLU A 581 -33.70 -46.56 -46.26
CA GLU A 581 -32.35 -46.86 -45.73
C GLU A 581 -32.42 -47.33 -44.27
N ASP A 582 -33.17 -46.64 -43.41
CA ASP A 582 -33.32 -47.03 -42.00
C ASP A 582 -33.99 -48.40 -41.86
N ALA A 583 -35.05 -48.66 -42.64
CA ALA A 583 -35.72 -49.97 -42.69
C ALA A 583 -34.88 -51.10 -43.31
N LEU A 584 -33.74 -50.78 -43.94
CA LEU A 584 -32.75 -51.74 -44.42
C LEU A 584 -31.68 -51.98 -43.35
N ILE A 585 -31.16 -50.92 -42.74
CA ILE A 585 -30.21 -50.91 -41.62
C ILE A 585 -30.75 -51.72 -40.43
N GLU A 586 -31.99 -51.46 -40.00
CA GLU A 586 -32.61 -52.17 -38.87
C GLU A 586 -32.72 -53.70 -39.13
N LYS A 587 -32.99 -54.10 -40.37
CA LYS A 587 -33.02 -55.51 -40.79
C LYS A 587 -31.64 -56.16 -40.85
N GLN A 588 -30.63 -55.43 -41.27
CA GLN A 588 -29.26 -55.95 -41.43
C GLN A 588 -28.44 -55.88 -40.13
N LYS A 589 -28.85 -55.05 -39.17
CA LYS A 589 -28.11 -54.67 -37.95
C LYS A 589 -26.76 -54.01 -38.21
N ASP A 590 -26.53 -53.52 -39.43
CA ASP A 590 -25.35 -52.75 -39.79
C ASP A 590 -25.53 -51.30 -39.33
N ARG A 591 -24.85 -50.93 -38.25
CA ARG A 591 -24.92 -49.57 -37.68
C ARG A 591 -24.11 -48.54 -38.46
N GLY A 592 -23.39 -48.95 -39.50
CA GLY A 592 -22.40 -48.11 -40.17
C GLY A 592 -21.08 -48.04 -39.40
N VAL A 593 -20.12 -47.32 -39.97
CA VAL A 593 -18.77 -47.13 -39.41
C VAL A 593 -18.67 -45.72 -38.83
N PRO A 594 -18.21 -45.54 -37.58
CA PRO A 594 -17.95 -44.22 -37.00
C PRO A 594 -16.94 -43.40 -37.82
N GLU A 595 -17.31 -42.17 -38.19
CA GLU A 595 -16.40 -41.19 -38.79
C GLU A 595 -15.73 -40.33 -37.71
N GLN A 596 -14.39 -40.31 -37.68
CA GLN A 596 -13.59 -39.49 -36.77
C GLN A 596 -13.10 -38.23 -37.51
N ASN A 597 -13.96 -37.21 -37.58
CA ASN A 597 -13.66 -35.93 -38.23
C ASN A 597 -13.10 -34.85 -37.27
N PHE A 598 -12.80 -35.25 -36.03
CA PHE A 598 -12.24 -34.43 -34.96
C PHE A 598 -10.88 -34.97 -34.50
N ASP A 599 -10.17 -34.21 -33.66
CA ASP A 599 -8.90 -34.59 -33.02
C ASP A 599 -9.10 -34.88 -31.52
N ALA A 600 -10.05 -34.20 -30.88
CA ALA A 600 -10.32 -34.31 -29.45
C ALA A 600 -11.81 -34.19 -29.11
N ILE A 601 -12.19 -34.74 -27.94
CA ILE A 601 -13.52 -34.63 -27.34
C ILE A 601 -13.38 -33.91 -25.99
N PHE A 602 -13.98 -32.74 -25.82
CA PHE A 602 -14.16 -32.13 -24.51
C PHE A 602 -15.45 -32.68 -23.88
N LEU A 603 -15.30 -33.40 -22.77
CA LEU A 603 -16.36 -34.08 -22.05
C LEU A 603 -16.48 -33.47 -20.65
N ILE A 604 -17.34 -32.46 -20.54
CA ILE A 604 -17.67 -31.78 -19.29
C ILE A 604 -18.45 -32.77 -18.40
N ALA A 605 -18.09 -32.88 -17.13
CA ALA A 605 -18.77 -33.73 -16.16
C ALA A 605 -20.16 -33.19 -15.77
N GLY A 606 -21.08 -34.11 -15.46
CA GLY A 606 -22.35 -33.79 -14.81
C GLY A 606 -22.21 -33.61 -13.30
N ASP A 607 -23.33 -33.35 -12.61
CA ASP A 607 -23.37 -33.20 -11.15
C ASP A 607 -22.82 -34.43 -10.37
N GLN A 608 -22.64 -35.57 -11.04
CA GLN A 608 -22.10 -36.85 -10.53
C GLN A 608 -21.22 -37.54 -11.61
N THR A 609 -20.28 -38.40 -11.20
CA THR A 609 -19.47 -39.23 -12.12
C THR A 609 -20.26 -40.29 -12.88
N GLN A 610 -21.49 -40.58 -12.46
CA GLN A 610 -22.31 -41.65 -13.02
C GLN A 610 -22.56 -41.51 -14.53
N ASP A 611 -22.63 -40.28 -15.04
CA ASP A 611 -22.74 -40.05 -16.48
C ASP A 611 -21.43 -40.43 -17.21
N LEU A 612 -20.26 -40.10 -16.65
CA LEU A 612 -18.95 -40.53 -17.18
C LEU A 612 -18.79 -42.06 -17.13
N GLU A 613 -19.24 -42.70 -16.04
CA GLU A 613 -19.25 -44.16 -15.87
C GLU A 613 -20.11 -44.89 -16.93
N ILE A 614 -21.10 -44.20 -17.51
CA ILE A 614 -21.94 -44.72 -18.60
C ILE A 614 -21.38 -44.32 -19.98
N ILE A 615 -20.77 -43.15 -20.13
CA ILE A 615 -20.16 -42.66 -21.38
C ILE A 615 -18.87 -43.42 -21.74
N PHE A 616 -18.04 -43.80 -20.76
CA PHE A 616 -16.76 -44.49 -21.02
C PHE A 616 -16.90 -45.79 -21.85
N PRO A 617 -17.86 -46.70 -21.58
CA PRO A 617 -18.16 -47.82 -22.48
C PRO A 617 -18.54 -47.44 -23.91
N TYR A 618 -19.09 -46.24 -24.16
CA TYR A 618 -19.44 -45.81 -25.52
C TYR A 618 -18.20 -45.40 -26.31
N LEU A 619 -17.12 -44.94 -25.66
CA LEU A 619 -15.86 -44.66 -26.36
C LEU A 619 -15.31 -45.94 -27.02
N GLU A 620 -15.29 -47.07 -26.31
CA GLU A 620 -14.94 -48.38 -26.89
C GLU A 620 -15.93 -48.84 -27.99
N VAL A 621 -17.25 -48.71 -27.75
CA VAL A 621 -18.28 -49.18 -28.71
C VAL A 621 -18.22 -48.44 -30.06
N TYR A 622 -17.74 -47.20 -30.09
CA TYR A 622 -17.60 -46.38 -31.31
C TYR A 622 -16.14 -46.25 -31.80
N GLY A 623 -15.19 -47.03 -31.26
CA GLY A 623 -13.80 -47.07 -31.74
C GLY A 623 -12.97 -45.83 -31.39
N LEU A 624 -13.28 -45.15 -30.29
CA LEU A 624 -12.72 -43.87 -29.86
C LEU A 624 -11.64 -44.03 -28.76
N GLU A 625 -11.15 -45.24 -28.50
CA GLU A 625 -10.10 -45.55 -27.49
C GLU A 625 -8.83 -44.70 -27.65
N ASP A 626 -8.48 -44.41 -28.90
CA ASP A 626 -7.27 -43.68 -29.31
C ASP A 626 -7.52 -42.16 -29.44
N SER A 627 -8.74 -41.67 -29.19
CA SER A 627 -9.08 -40.23 -29.22
C SER A 627 -8.58 -39.49 -27.98
N LEU A 628 -8.17 -38.22 -28.14
CA LEU A 628 -7.89 -37.33 -27.00
C LEU A 628 -9.21 -36.95 -26.31
N ILE A 629 -9.38 -37.34 -25.06
CA ILE A 629 -10.51 -36.96 -24.22
C ILE A 629 -10.05 -35.92 -23.20
N LEU A 630 -10.66 -34.74 -23.23
CA LEU A 630 -10.41 -33.64 -22.30
C LEU A 630 -11.52 -33.59 -21.26
N GLY A 631 -11.16 -33.54 -19.99
CA GLY A 631 -12.08 -33.45 -18.86
C GLY A 631 -11.89 -32.18 -18.04
N ASP A 632 -12.96 -31.70 -17.44
CA ASP A 632 -12.96 -30.61 -16.47
C ASP A 632 -12.71 -31.12 -15.04
N SER A 633 -12.65 -30.22 -14.04
CA SER A 633 -12.38 -30.55 -12.63
C SER A 633 -13.38 -31.55 -12.02
N GLY A 634 -14.58 -31.71 -12.58
CA GLY A 634 -15.52 -32.77 -12.20
C GLY A 634 -14.98 -34.20 -12.41
N TRP A 635 -13.93 -34.38 -13.21
CA TRP A 635 -13.20 -35.64 -13.35
C TRP A 635 -12.31 -35.98 -12.14
N ASN A 636 -11.99 -35.01 -11.26
CA ASN A 636 -11.12 -35.16 -10.08
C ASN A 636 -11.81 -35.92 -8.92
N ASN A 637 -12.43 -37.06 -9.23
CA ASN A 637 -13.14 -37.91 -8.30
C ASN A 637 -12.52 -39.32 -8.31
N PRO A 638 -11.97 -39.81 -7.18
CA PRO A 638 -11.37 -41.15 -7.10
C PRO A 638 -12.27 -42.31 -7.49
N LEU A 639 -13.60 -42.15 -7.52
CA LEU A 639 -14.52 -43.18 -8.04
C LEU A 639 -14.36 -43.42 -9.54
N LEU A 640 -13.92 -42.42 -10.31
CA LEU A 640 -13.68 -42.54 -11.75
C LEU A 640 -12.54 -43.53 -12.06
N LEU A 641 -11.64 -43.78 -11.10
CA LEU A 641 -10.62 -44.85 -11.17
C LEU A 641 -11.20 -46.28 -11.03
N PHE A 642 -12.52 -46.41 -10.89
CA PHE A 642 -13.25 -47.68 -10.90
C PHE A 642 -14.39 -47.68 -11.94
N ALA A 643 -14.50 -46.65 -12.76
CA ALA A 643 -15.50 -46.54 -13.83
C ALA A 643 -15.33 -47.68 -14.86
N PRO A 644 -16.45 -48.26 -15.37
CA PRO A 644 -16.40 -49.29 -16.40
C PRO A 644 -15.65 -48.83 -17.65
N LYS A 645 -14.81 -49.70 -18.22
CA LYS A 645 -14.12 -49.51 -19.51
C LYS A 645 -13.16 -48.33 -19.60
N ARG A 646 -12.89 -47.60 -18.51
CA ARG A 646 -11.89 -46.51 -18.48
C ARG A 646 -10.51 -46.96 -18.97
N GLU A 647 -10.17 -48.24 -18.80
CA GLU A 647 -8.90 -48.85 -19.18
C GLU A 647 -8.71 -48.99 -20.70
N THR A 648 -9.77 -48.74 -21.48
CA THR A 648 -9.72 -48.65 -22.95
C THR A 648 -9.27 -47.25 -23.42
N ILE A 649 -9.54 -46.21 -22.64
CA ILE A 649 -9.28 -44.81 -23.01
C ILE A 649 -7.78 -44.52 -22.86
N ARG A 650 -7.04 -44.40 -23.97
CA ARG A 650 -5.58 -44.21 -23.91
C ARG A 650 -5.15 -42.79 -23.60
N HIS A 651 -5.93 -41.81 -24.03
CA HIS A 651 -5.54 -40.40 -24.03
C HIS A 651 -6.56 -39.53 -23.31
N ALA A 652 -6.83 -39.84 -22.04
CA ALA A 652 -7.62 -38.97 -21.15
C ALA A 652 -6.72 -37.96 -20.42
N VAL A 653 -7.10 -36.68 -20.44
CA VAL A 653 -6.47 -35.61 -19.66
C VAL A 653 -7.55 -34.74 -19.03
N PHE A 654 -7.40 -34.39 -17.75
CA PHE A 654 -8.27 -33.41 -17.07
C PHE A 654 -7.46 -32.41 -16.24
N THR A 655 -8.09 -31.30 -15.85
CA THR A 655 -7.46 -30.23 -15.07
C THR A 655 -8.26 -29.85 -13.82
N ASP A 656 -7.56 -29.35 -12.80
CA ASP A 656 -8.08 -28.75 -11.55
C ASP A 656 -6.93 -27.95 -10.89
N SER A 657 -7.23 -27.13 -9.88
CA SER A 657 -6.21 -26.47 -9.04
C SER A 657 -5.60 -27.44 -8.03
N PHE A 658 -6.40 -28.32 -7.42
CA PHE A 658 -6.00 -29.08 -6.22
C PHE A 658 -6.20 -30.59 -6.36
N PHE A 659 -5.15 -31.37 -6.05
CA PHE A 659 -5.22 -32.82 -6.03
C PHE A 659 -4.58 -33.44 -4.76
N PRO A 660 -5.35 -34.12 -3.89
CA PRO A 660 -4.87 -34.71 -2.63
C PRO A 660 -3.77 -35.78 -2.73
N ARG A 661 -3.39 -36.23 -3.94
CA ARG A 661 -2.28 -37.17 -4.16
C ARG A 661 -1.19 -36.58 -5.05
N SER A 662 -1.07 -35.25 -5.11
CA SER A 662 0.07 -34.58 -5.74
C SER A 662 1.38 -34.99 -5.07
N GLU A 663 2.47 -35.02 -5.84
CA GLU A 663 3.82 -35.30 -5.33
C GLU A 663 4.56 -34.03 -4.86
N ALA A 664 3.90 -32.86 -4.94
CA ALA A 664 4.39 -31.59 -4.39
C ALA A 664 4.45 -31.58 -2.84
N GLN A 665 5.51 -30.99 -2.28
CA GLN A 665 5.80 -31.05 -0.84
C GLN A 665 4.76 -30.31 0.01
N GLU A 666 4.27 -29.18 -0.47
CA GLU A 666 3.25 -28.34 0.16
C GLU A 666 1.94 -29.12 0.30
N VAL A 667 1.53 -29.81 -0.76
CA VAL A 667 0.32 -30.64 -0.78
C VAL A 667 0.47 -31.86 0.12
N GLN A 668 1.62 -32.54 0.09
CA GLN A 668 1.89 -33.67 0.99
C GLN A 668 1.84 -33.26 2.47
N HIS A 669 2.40 -32.10 2.82
CA HIS A 669 2.32 -31.55 4.18
C HIS A 669 0.87 -31.26 4.58
N PHE A 670 0.14 -30.52 3.75
CA PHE A 670 -1.25 -30.15 3.99
C PHE A 670 -2.18 -31.36 4.11
N VAL A 671 -2.01 -32.38 3.28
CA VAL A 671 -2.79 -33.63 3.34
C VAL A 671 -2.47 -34.41 4.61
N ALA A 672 -1.20 -34.51 5.01
CA ALA A 672 -0.79 -35.18 6.25
C ALA A 672 -1.31 -34.46 7.51
N GLU A 673 -1.29 -33.13 7.52
CA GLU A 673 -1.84 -32.32 8.62
C GLU A 673 -3.37 -32.39 8.68
N HIS A 674 -4.04 -32.35 7.52
CA HIS A 674 -5.49 -32.56 7.43
C HIS A 674 -5.89 -33.94 7.98
N GLU A 675 -5.15 -35.01 7.63
CA GLU A 675 -5.37 -36.32 8.23
C GLU A 675 -5.09 -36.30 9.74
N ARG A 676 -3.96 -35.73 10.18
CA ARG A 676 -3.55 -35.64 11.59
C ARG A 676 -4.64 -35.03 12.48
N PHE A 677 -5.31 -33.98 12.02
CA PHE A 677 -6.37 -33.31 12.78
C PHE A 677 -7.77 -33.91 12.58
N PHE A 678 -8.13 -34.35 11.36
CA PHE A 678 -9.53 -34.67 11.04
C PHE A 678 -9.85 -36.17 10.90
N TYR A 679 -8.87 -37.10 10.91
CA TYR A 679 -9.15 -38.54 10.70
C TYR A 679 -10.13 -39.17 11.70
N ARG A 680 -10.30 -38.58 12.89
CA ARG A 680 -11.24 -39.05 13.94
C ARG A 680 -12.68 -38.55 13.77
N TYR A 681 -12.92 -37.59 12.88
CA TYR A 681 -14.25 -37.03 12.67
C TYR A 681 -15.13 -38.01 11.88
N GLN A 682 -16.41 -38.09 12.25
CA GLN A 682 -17.33 -39.01 11.57
C GLN A 682 -17.56 -38.58 10.13
N GLY A 683 -17.38 -39.51 9.19
CA GLY A 683 -17.49 -39.22 7.76
C GLY A 683 -16.28 -38.51 7.16
N TYR A 684 -15.09 -38.61 7.78
CA TYR A 684 -13.84 -38.09 7.23
C TYR A 684 -13.68 -38.47 5.75
N ILE A 685 -13.69 -37.44 4.91
CA ILE A 685 -13.16 -37.43 3.56
C ILE A 685 -11.87 -36.61 3.59
N GLY A 686 -10.92 -36.93 2.71
CA GLY A 686 -9.67 -36.16 2.60
C GLY A 686 -9.91 -34.69 2.24
N PRO A 687 -8.87 -33.85 2.30
CA PRO A 687 -9.00 -32.44 1.96
C PRO A 687 -9.54 -32.27 0.53
N THR A 688 -10.23 -31.16 0.28
CA THR A 688 -10.88 -30.87 -1.00
C THR A 688 -10.47 -29.50 -1.52
N ALA A 689 -10.82 -29.16 -2.76
CA ALA A 689 -10.52 -27.84 -3.33
C ALA A 689 -11.02 -26.68 -2.43
N TYR A 690 -12.18 -26.81 -1.79
CA TYR A 690 -12.66 -25.80 -0.83
C TYR A 690 -11.86 -25.74 0.48
N THR A 691 -11.33 -26.87 0.94
CA THR A 691 -10.37 -26.92 2.05
C THR A 691 -9.06 -26.21 1.65
N ALA A 692 -8.62 -26.42 0.41
CA ALA A 692 -7.40 -25.88 -0.16
C ALA A 692 -7.48 -24.35 -0.40
N TYR A 693 -8.54 -23.86 -1.08
CA TYR A 693 -8.78 -22.41 -1.27
C TYR A 693 -8.85 -21.68 0.07
N ALA A 694 -9.51 -22.25 1.06
CA ALA A 694 -9.64 -21.64 2.40
C ALA A 694 -8.30 -21.58 3.13
N TYR A 695 -7.51 -22.66 3.07
CA TYR A 695 -6.17 -22.73 3.64
C TYR A 695 -5.21 -21.72 2.97
N ASP A 696 -5.12 -21.71 1.64
CA ASP A 696 -4.22 -20.80 0.91
C ASP A 696 -4.63 -19.33 1.11
N THR A 697 -5.93 -19.02 1.10
CA THR A 697 -6.44 -17.66 1.38
C THR A 697 -6.05 -17.19 2.78
N ALA A 698 -6.25 -18.03 3.79
CA ALA A 698 -5.87 -17.71 5.16
C ALA A 698 -4.35 -17.60 5.32
N LYS A 699 -3.58 -18.55 4.81
CA LYS A 699 -2.12 -18.58 4.90
C LYS A 699 -1.50 -17.34 4.24
N LEU A 700 -2.04 -16.91 3.11
CA LEU A 700 -1.66 -15.66 2.45
C LEU A 700 -1.97 -14.43 3.32
N LEU A 701 -3.21 -14.27 3.78
CA LEU A 701 -3.60 -13.12 4.62
C LEU A 701 -2.77 -13.05 5.91
N LEU A 702 -2.58 -14.18 6.60
CA LEU A 702 -1.75 -14.29 7.80
C LEU A 702 -0.29 -13.90 7.51
N GLN A 703 0.27 -14.34 6.36
CA GLN A 703 1.62 -13.95 5.94
C GLN A 703 1.72 -12.46 5.62
N LEU A 704 0.79 -11.88 4.86
CA LEU A 704 0.77 -10.44 4.55
C LEU A 704 0.64 -9.59 5.83
N LEU A 705 -0.20 -10.02 6.78
CA LEU A 705 -0.43 -9.35 8.06
C LEU A 705 0.73 -9.49 9.06
N THR A 706 1.81 -10.24 8.77
CA THR A 706 3.05 -10.11 9.56
C THR A 706 3.85 -8.85 9.23
N GLN A 707 3.60 -8.21 8.09
CA GLN A 707 4.40 -7.09 7.60
C GLN A 707 3.85 -5.79 8.18
N SER A 708 4.69 -5.01 8.86
CA SER A 708 4.26 -3.75 9.51
C SER A 708 3.71 -2.70 8.54
N GLY A 709 4.04 -2.79 7.25
CA GLY A 709 3.46 -1.94 6.20
C GLY A 709 1.98 -2.22 5.88
N ASN A 710 1.48 -3.42 6.21
CA ASN A 710 0.16 -3.93 5.78
C ASN A 710 -0.92 -3.83 6.87
N GLN A 711 -0.65 -3.12 7.97
CA GLN A 711 -1.54 -2.99 9.14
C GLN A 711 -2.66 -1.94 8.93
N ASP A 712 -3.08 -1.75 7.68
CA ASP A 712 -4.13 -0.83 7.24
C ASP A 712 -4.89 -1.50 6.07
N PRO A 713 -6.23 -1.44 5.99
CA PRO A 713 -6.99 -2.13 4.95
C PRO A 713 -6.66 -1.69 3.52
N ASP A 714 -6.27 -0.42 3.31
CA ASP A 714 -5.83 0.04 1.98
C ASP A 714 -4.44 -0.51 1.66
N ALA A 715 -3.55 -0.57 2.65
CA ALA A 715 -2.25 -1.23 2.51
C ALA A 715 -2.38 -2.72 2.20
N LEU A 716 -3.30 -3.42 2.87
CA LEU A 716 -3.55 -4.85 2.67
C LEU A 716 -4.14 -5.12 1.28
N ARG A 717 -5.04 -4.25 0.79
CA ARG A 717 -5.52 -4.28 -0.61
C ARG A 717 -4.36 -4.16 -1.60
N GLU A 718 -3.49 -3.15 -1.44
CA GLU A 718 -2.30 -3.01 -2.30
C GLU A 718 -1.36 -4.22 -2.18
N ALA A 719 -1.18 -4.79 -1.00
CA ALA A 719 -0.35 -5.99 -0.81
C ALA A 719 -0.92 -7.22 -1.52
N LEU A 720 -2.25 -7.42 -1.50
CA LEU A 720 -2.93 -8.50 -2.23
C LEU A 720 -2.80 -8.38 -3.75
N LEU A 721 -2.75 -7.15 -4.28
CA LEU A 721 -2.62 -6.87 -5.72
C LEU A 721 -1.17 -6.83 -6.23
N ASN A 722 -0.20 -6.48 -5.39
CA ASN A 722 1.21 -6.28 -5.79
C ASN A 722 2.16 -7.39 -5.30
N GLN A 723 1.64 -8.43 -4.65
CA GLN A 723 2.40 -9.62 -4.27
C GLN A 723 2.88 -10.43 -5.49
N PRO A 724 4.06 -11.07 -5.44
CA PRO A 724 4.44 -12.03 -6.46
C PRO A 724 3.58 -13.31 -6.40
N PRO A 725 3.46 -14.07 -7.50
CA PRO A 725 2.77 -15.36 -7.52
C PRO A 725 3.24 -16.29 -6.40
N THR A 726 2.30 -16.62 -5.50
CA THR A 726 2.52 -17.37 -4.28
C THR A 726 2.36 -18.86 -4.54
N GLN A 727 3.23 -19.69 -3.96
CA GLN A 727 3.08 -21.14 -4.01
C GLN A 727 2.15 -21.60 -2.88
N GLY A 728 0.95 -22.04 -3.24
CA GLY A 728 -0.03 -22.65 -2.35
C GLY A 728 -0.13 -24.16 -2.55
N VAL A 729 -1.13 -24.76 -1.89
CA VAL A 729 -1.53 -26.15 -2.12
C VAL A 729 -2.44 -26.30 -3.36
N THR A 730 -3.12 -25.22 -3.75
CA THR A 730 -3.91 -25.07 -5.00
C THR A 730 -3.05 -24.81 -6.24
N GLY A 731 -1.73 -24.95 -6.13
CA GLY A 731 -0.77 -24.57 -7.16
C GLY A 731 -0.18 -23.18 -6.92
N ARG A 732 0.29 -22.53 -7.98
CA ARG A 732 0.87 -21.20 -7.93
C ARG A 732 -0.20 -20.17 -8.29
N PHE A 733 -0.41 -19.15 -7.47
CA PHE A 733 -1.54 -18.23 -7.62
C PHE A 733 -1.21 -16.75 -7.34
N GLU A 734 -1.93 -15.84 -7.96
CA GLU A 734 -1.88 -14.39 -7.71
C GLU A 734 -3.26 -13.74 -7.90
N PHE A 735 -3.48 -12.52 -7.39
CA PHE A 735 -4.70 -11.76 -7.68
C PHE A 735 -4.46 -10.82 -8.86
N GLN A 736 -5.34 -10.86 -9.84
CA GLN A 736 -5.35 -9.94 -10.98
C GLN A 736 -5.86 -8.55 -10.56
N PRO A 737 -5.65 -7.49 -11.38
CA PRO A 737 -6.04 -6.12 -11.05
C PRO A 737 -7.54 -5.87 -10.80
N ASN A 738 -8.43 -6.81 -11.11
CA ASN A 738 -9.87 -6.76 -10.78
C ASN A 738 -10.24 -7.58 -9.53
N GLY A 739 -9.27 -8.10 -8.77
CA GLY A 739 -9.48 -8.91 -7.57
C GLY A 739 -9.75 -10.41 -7.82
N GLU A 740 -9.84 -10.83 -9.08
CA GLU A 740 -9.99 -12.25 -9.46
C GLU A 740 -8.66 -12.99 -9.27
N VAL A 741 -8.68 -14.20 -8.69
CA VAL A 741 -7.48 -15.04 -8.60
C VAL A 741 -7.14 -15.66 -9.95
N TRP A 742 -5.86 -15.68 -10.31
CA TRP A 742 -5.31 -16.57 -11.33
C TRP A 742 -4.64 -17.77 -10.66
N HIS A 743 -4.96 -18.99 -11.11
CA HIS A 743 -4.36 -20.24 -10.64
C HIS A 743 -3.57 -20.94 -11.76
N GLN A 744 -2.34 -21.37 -11.47
CA GLN A 744 -1.62 -22.31 -12.30
C GLN A 744 -2.31 -23.69 -12.24
N MET A 745 -3.13 -23.95 -13.26
CA MET A 745 -3.82 -25.22 -13.47
C MET A 745 -2.85 -26.40 -13.60
N ASN A 746 -3.25 -27.55 -13.06
CA ASN A 746 -2.45 -28.78 -13.07
C ASN A 746 -3.20 -29.87 -13.85
N PHE A 747 -2.47 -30.64 -14.66
CA PHE A 747 -3.05 -31.64 -15.56
C PHE A 747 -2.80 -33.07 -15.06
N TRP A 748 -3.79 -33.95 -15.19
CA TRP A 748 -3.71 -35.36 -14.80
C TRP A 748 -4.30 -36.30 -15.85
N THR A 749 -3.80 -37.54 -15.85
CA THR A 749 -4.32 -38.66 -16.66
C THR A 749 -4.74 -39.85 -15.78
N MET A 750 -5.53 -40.76 -16.34
CA MET A 750 -6.03 -41.96 -15.64
C MET A 750 -4.99 -43.08 -15.59
N GLY A 751 -4.24 -43.15 -14.49
CA GLY A 751 -3.38 -44.30 -14.19
C GLY A 751 -4.15 -45.55 -13.77
N ARG A 752 -3.41 -46.60 -13.40
CA ARG A 752 -3.99 -47.92 -13.06
C ARG A 752 -4.79 -47.90 -11.75
N ASP A 753 -4.31 -47.16 -10.75
CA ASP A 753 -4.80 -47.14 -9.35
C ASP A 753 -4.82 -45.73 -8.72
N ARG A 754 -4.24 -44.75 -9.42
CA ARG A 754 -4.23 -43.32 -9.09
C ARG A 754 -4.33 -42.50 -10.37
N PHE A 755 -4.84 -41.27 -10.29
CA PHE A 755 -4.54 -40.27 -11.31
C PHE A 755 -3.05 -39.95 -11.27
N VAL A 756 -2.45 -39.66 -12.42
CA VAL A 756 -1.00 -39.42 -12.59
C VAL A 756 -0.81 -38.02 -13.16
N PRO A 757 0.04 -37.16 -12.56
CA PRO A 757 0.26 -35.82 -13.07
C PRO A 757 0.97 -35.85 -14.42
N ILE A 758 0.62 -34.90 -15.28
CA ILE A 758 1.26 -34.66 -16.57
C ILE A 758 2.22 -33.49 -16.39
N SER A 759 3.52 -33.75 -16.49
CA SER A 759 4.51 -32.69 -16.63
C SER A 759 4.40 -32.08 -18.02
N LEU A 760 4.09 -30.78 -18.09
CA LEU A 760 4.28 -30.02 -19.32
C LEU A 760 5.79 -29.89 -19.59
N PRO A 761 6.27 -30.04 -20.84
CA PRO A 761 7.63 -29.63 -21.18
C PRO A 761 7.78 -28.14 -20.91
N THR A 762 8.93 -27.76 -20.34
CA THR A 762 9.27 -26.36 -20.07
C THR A 762 9.77 -25.68 -21.35
N ALA A 763 9.96 -24.36 -21.31
CA ALA A 763 10.58 -23.64 -22.43
C ALA A 763 12.09 -23.97 -22.63
N GLU A 764 12.66 -24.92 -21.87
CA GLU A 764 14.01 -25.47 -22.04
C GLU A 764 14.01 -26.88 -22.68
N ASP A 765 12.84 -27.51 -22.87
CA ASP A 765 12.65 -28.88 -23.40
C ASP A 765 12.26 -28.93 -24.91
#